data_AF-U5W628-F1
#
_entry.id   AF-U5W628-F1
#
_cell.length_a   1.000
_cell.length_b   1.000
_cell.length_c   1.000
_cell.angle_alpha   90.00
_cell.angle_beta   90.00
_cell.angle_gamma   90.00
#
_symmetry.space_group_name_H-M   'P 1'
#
loop_
_entity.id
_entity.type
_entity.pdbx_description
1 polymer ?
#
loop_
_entity_poly.entity_id
_entity_poly.type
_entity_poly.pdbx_seq_one_letter_code
_entity_poly.pdbx_strand_id
1 'polypeptide(L)'
;MRNDDIESEKAYLATLYDRLDLLRDQADERLRAILLEAGGTPQGRSQREATRSHWAEQLAQMNAVENGLAFGRLDFSADNPRYIGRIGLFAEDRDQDPLLVDWRAPAARAFYLATAVSPEGVTRRRHLRTRGRELTGIDDEVLDLAAGTDGGREDVTGEAALLSALTANRTGRMRDIVETIQTEQDEVIRAGLPGVMVVQGGPGTGKTAVALHRAAYLLYTYRAQLTKQGVLILGPNATFLRYISQVLPSLAETGVLLATLGDMFPGVTARADEAPAAAALKGRTDMLDVLAAAVADRQTVPDDYVEVDHDGFPLRIDREVCEDARAEARNSGRPHNLARSIFVTSVIHTLSLQIAERIGADPLGGDNLLEEADLAETRRELREDIDVQAALFDLWPVLTPRQVLRDLLSDADRLASAAPELTGDERALLLRGHRDRWTPADVPLLDELAELLGVDDTLRSRAVAREREQAIEYAEGVLEIVEGSRSLDFEDEEEEVLSAIDVVDASSFVERHEVIDTRTAAERAAADRNWVFGHVIVDEAQELSPMAWRLLMRRCPSRSMTVVGDVAQTGELAGTTTWEQVFEPYVAQRWRLAELTVNYRTPAEVMAVAADVLAAVDPSLQPPRSVRTAGVEPWAARVRPGALAEELITTVRREASEVGDGRVGVLVPAGLEESLGRELTAAIPEAAVGEQPDLLNQIVLLTVRQAKGLEFDSVIVVEPDRIVAESPRGLSDLYVAVTRATRGLGVLHTADLPKVLNALA
;
A
#
# COMPACT_ATOMS: atom_id res chain seq x y z
N MET A 1 -37.34 -1.13 11.85
CA MET A 1 -36.10 -0.74 12.57
C MET A 1 -34.95 -0.45 11.62
N ARG A 2 -34.27 -1.40 10.98
CA ARG A 2 -33.13 -1.10 10.09
C ARG A 2 -33.44 -0.14 8.92
N ASN A 3 -34.64 -0.23 8.34
CA ASN A 3 -35.09 0.71 7.29
C ASN A 3 -35.38 2.12 7.87
N ASP A 4 -35.93 2.21 9.08
CA ASP A 4 -36.32 3.50 9.67
C ASP A 4 -35.08 4.31 10.06
N ASP A 5 -34.04 3.65 10.59
CA ASP A 5 -32.75 4.26 10.91
C ASP A 5 -32.04 4.73 9.64
N ILE A 6 -31.98 3.90 8.59
CA ILE A 6 -31.36 4.27 7.31
C ILE A 6 -32.08 5.48 6.69
N GLU A 7 -33.41 5.51 6.71
CA GLU A 7 -34.17 6.65 6.18
C GLU A 7 -33.97 7.93 7.02
N SER A 8 -33.88 7.81 8.35
CA SER A 8 -33.53 8.96 9.21
C SER A 8 -32.13 9.50 8.91
N GLU A 9 -31.14 8.62 8.75
CA GLU A 9 -29.76 9.00 8.43
C GLU A 9 -29.65 9.60 7.01
N LYS A 10 -30.40 9.08 6.03
CA LYS A 10 -30.53 9.69 4.70
C LYS A 10 -31.11 11.10 4.76
N ALA A 11 -32.18 11.30 5.54
CA ALA A 11 -32.80 12.61 5.70
C ALA A 11 -31.86 13.64 6.35
N TYR A 12 -31.07 13.20 7.35
CA TYR A 12 -30.06 14.06 7.97
C TYR A 12 -28.92 14.38 7.00
N LEU A 13 -28.40 13.40 6.27
CA LEU A 13 -27.39 13.60 5.23
C LEU A 13 -27.85 14.57 4.14
N ALA A 14 -29.11 14.50 3.71
CA ALA A 14 -29.69 15.45 2.78
C ALA A 14 -29.60 16.89 3.33
N THR A 15 -29.97 17.10 4.59
CA THR A 15 -29.83 18.40 5.27
C THR A 15 -28.39 18.92 5.27
N LEU A 16 -27.41 18.04 5.48
CA LEU A 16 -25.99 18.42 5.43
C LEU A 16 -25.54 18.82 4.02
N TYR A 17 -25.98 18.11 2.99
CA TYR A 17 -25.66 18.44 1.60
C TYR A 17 -26.37 19.72 1.14
N ASP A 18 -27.62 19.94 1.52
CA ASP A 18 -28.33 21.19 1.25
C ASP A 18 -27.60 22.38 1.87
N ARG A 19 -27.09 22.22 3.11
CA ARG A 19 -26.28 23.24 3.77
C ARG A 19 -24.94 23.46 3.06
N LEU A 20 -24.29 22.38 2.61
CA LEU A 20 -23.04 22.47 1.85
C LEU A 20 -23.23 23.23 0.54
N ASP A 21 -24.28 22.91 -0.22
CA ASP A 21 -24.60 23.57 -1.49
C ASP A 21 -24.91 25.04 -1.29
N LEU A 22 -25.68 25.40 -0.26
CA LEU A 22 -25.92 26.80 0.09
C LEU A 22 -24.61 27.56 0.39
N LEU A 23 -23.67 26.94 1.12
CA LEU A 23 -22.37 27.55 1.42
C LEU A 23 -21.50 27.68 0.17
N ARG A 24 -21.56 26.70 -0.74
CA ARG A 24 -20.85 26.74 -2.03
C ARG A 24 -21.37 27.85 -2.92
N ASP A 25 -22.69 27.97 -3.04
CA ASP A 25 -23.33 29.03 -3.82
C ASP A 25 -22.94 30.41 -3.25
N GLN A 26 -22.98 30.57 -1.92
CA GLN A 26 -22.53 31.81 -1.28
C GLN A 26 -21.04 32.12 -1.50
N ALA A 27 -20.18 31.11 -1.43
CA ALA A 27 -18.75 31.27 -1.67
C ALA A 27 -18.47 31.63 -3.15
N ASP A 28 -19.16 30.99 -4.08
CA ASP A 28 -19.04 31.24 -5.51
C ASP A 28 -19.58 32.64 -5.88
N GLU A 29 -20.73 33.05 -5.34
CA GLU A 29 -21.27 34.42 -5.51
C GLU A 29 -20.29 35.47 -4.98
N ARG A 30 -19.71 35.27 -3.79
CA ARG A 30 -18.70 36.17 -3.22
C ARG A 30 -17.43 36.22 -4.07
N LEU A 31 -16.96 35.06 -4.54
CA LEU A 31 -15.79 34.99 -5.40
C LEU A 31 -16.03 35.73 -6.73
N ARG A 32 -17.19 35.53 -7.37
CA ARG A 32 -17.60 36.26 -8.57
C ARG A 32 -17.69 37.76 -8.34
N ALA A 33 -18.28 38.20 -7.23
CA ALA A 33 -18.35 39.61 -6.89
C ALA A 33 -16.95 40.23 -6.77
N ILE A 34 -16.02 39.55 -6.08
CA ILE A 34 -14.62 39.98 -5.93
C ILE A 34 -13.89 40.02 -7.28
N LEU A 35 -14.15 39.06 -8.17
CA LEU A 35 -13.54 39.03 -9.51
C LEU A 35 -14.05 40.17 -10.42
N LEU A 36 -15.25 40.70 -10.17
CA LEU A 36 -15.83 41.82 -10.90
C LEU A 36 -15.37 43.20 -10.38
N GLU A 37 -14.80 43.27 -9.18
CA GLU A 37 -14.23 44.52 -8.64
C GLU A 37 -12.96 44.91 -9.41
N ALA A 38 -12.98 46.03 -10.14
CA ALA A 38 -11.83 46.57 -10.86
C ALA A 38 -11.33 47.90 -10.26
N GLY A 39 -10.01 48.09 -10.22
CA GLY A 39 -9.36 49.30 -9.70
C GLY A 39 -9.02 49.25 -8.21
N GLY A 40 -8.55 50.38 -7.66
CA GLY A 40 -8.19 50.52 -6.23
C GLY A 40 -6.69 50.67 -5.95
N THR A 41 -6.38 51.08 -4.72
CA THR A 41 -5.01 51.27 -4.20
C THR A 41 -4.24 49.93 -4.15
N PRO A 42 -2.90 49.94 -4.13
CA PRO A 42 -2.10 48.73 -3.98
C PRO A 42 -2.50 47.87 -2.76
N GLN A 43 -2.83 48.49 -1.64
CA GLN A 43 -3.32 47.82 -0.43
C GLN A 43 -4.69 47.16 -0.67
N GLY A 44 -5.61 47.83 -1.37
CA GLY A 44 -6.90 47.27 -1.75
C GLY A 44 -6.76 46.05 -2.66
N ARG A 45 -5.81 46.07 -3.61
CA ARG A 45 -5.53 44.93 -4.49
C ARG A 45 -4.99 43.72 -3.70
N SER A 46 -4.10 43.96 -2.74
CA SER A 46 -3.57 42.90 -1.86
C SER A 46 -4.67 42.29 -0.96
N GLN A 47 -5.51 43.12 -0.34
CA GLN A 47 -6.66 42.64 0.44
C GLN A 47 -7.65 41.84 -0.42
N ARG A 48 -7.93 42.33 -1.64
CA ARG A 48 -8.78 41.64 -2.61
C ARG A 48 -8.18 40.28 -2.97
N GLU A 49 -6.88 40.21 -3.24
CA GLU A 49 -6.18 38.97 -3.58
C GLU A 49 -6.18 37.96 -2.44
N ALA A 50 -5.96 38.40 -1.20
CA ALA A 50 -6.09 37.56 -0.02
C ALA A 50 -7.52 37.03 0.15
N THR A 51 -8.52 37.89 -0.08
CA THR A 51 -9.94 37.51 0.03
C THR A 51 -10.35 36.57 -1.10
N ARG A 52 -9.88 36.80 -2.32
CA ARG A 52 -10.06 35.92 -3.49
C ARG A 52 -9.47 34.54 -3.20
N SER A 53 -8.22 34.50 -2.73
CA SER A 53 -7.53 33.25 -2.37
C SER A 53 -8.27 32.50 -1.28
N HIS A 54 -8.73 33.21 -0.24
CA HIS A 54 -9.53 32.63 0.84
C HIS A 54 -10.83 31.99 0.34
N TRP A 55 -11.63 32.68 -0.49
CA TRP A 55 -12.87 32.11 -1.03
C TRP A 55 -12.63 31.00 -2.04
N ALA A 56 -11.59 31.11 -2.88
CA ALA A 56 -11.21 30.04 -3.79
C ALA A 56 -10.80 28.76 -3.05
N GLU A 57 -10.03 28.89 -1.96
CA GLU A 57 -9.64 27.77 -1.11
C GLU A 57 -10.85 27.16 -0.39
N GLN A 58 -11.75 27.99 0.16
CA GLN A 58 -13.00 27.51 0.77
C GLN A 58 -13.86 26.74 -0.23
N LEU A 59 -14.02 27.25 -1.45
CA LEU A 59 -14.81 26.60 -2.50
C LEU A 59 -14.15 25.28 -2.95
N ALA A 60 -12.83 25.25 -3.12
CA ALA A 60 -12.09 24.03 -3.41
C ALA A 60 -12.26 22.98 -2.29
N GLN A 61 -12.19 23.40 -1.02
CA GLN A 61 -12.40 22.53 0.13
C GLN A 61 -13.82 21.94 0.14
N MET A 62 -14.85 22.76 -0.12
CA MET A 62 -16.25 22.30 -0.19
C MET A 62 -16.49 21.36 -1.37
N ASN A 63 -15.88 21.61 -2.52
CA ASN A 63 -15.97 20.73 -3.69
C ASN A 63 -15.26 19.39 -3.47
N ALA A 64 -14.15 19.37 -2.72
CA ALA A 64 -13.39 18.15 -2.43
C ALA A 64 -14.13 17.17 -1.49
N VAL A 65 -15.16 17.64 -0.76
CA VAL A 65 -15.94 16.83 0.18
C VAL A 65 -17.31 16.39 -0.35
N GLU A 66 -17.53 16.54 -1.66
CA GLU A 66 -18.74 16.05 -2.35
C GLU A 66 -18.95 14.54 -2.12
N ASN A 67 -17.87 13.79 -2.06
CA ASN A 67 -17.88 12.38 -1.65
C ASN A 67 -17.50 12.30 -0.17
N GLY A 68 -18.32 11.64 0.65
CA GLY A 68 -17.97 11.35 2.04
C GLY A 68 -18.00 12.55 2.98
N LEU A 69 -18.95 13.48 2.80
CA LEU A 69 -19.13 14.67 3.66
C LEU A 69 -19.17 14.31 5.15
N ALA A 70 -20.10 13.42 5.53
CA ALA A 70 -20.20 12.83 6.85
C ALA A 70 -19.95 11.32 6.76
N PHE A 71 -19.09 10.81 7.65
CA PHE A 71 -18.68 9.40 7.66
C PHE A 71 -18.96 8.71 9.00
N GLY A 72 -19.42 9.45 10.01
CA GLY A 72 -19.77 8.84 11.28
C GLY A 72 -20.60 9.72 12.20
N ARG A 73 -21.07 9.11 13.28
CA ARG A 73 -21.89 9.71 14.33
C ARG A 73 -21.49 9.14 15.69
N LEU A 74 -21.46 10.00 16.70
CA LEU A 74 -21.25 9.64 18.10
C LEU A 74 -22.52 9.91 18.89
N ASP A 75 -23.03 8.89 19.56
CA ASP A 75 -24.07 9.04 20.55
C ASP A 75 -23.43 9.08 21.95
N PHE A 76 -23.87 10.05 22.76
CA PHE A 76 -23.43 10.22 24.15
C PHE A 76 -24.59 9.85 25.08
N SER A 77 -24.28 9.59 26.36
CA SER A 77 -25.30 9.28 27.37
C SER A 77 -26.24 10.46 27.68
N ALA A 78 -25.87 11.68 27.30
CA ALA A 78 -26.73 12.86 27.32
C ALA A 78 -27.19 13.12 25.88
N ASP A 79 -28.50 13.04 25.61
CA ASP A 79 -29.18 13.08 24.29
C ASP A 79 -28.72 14.20 23.34
N ASN A 80 -27.52 14.08 22.76
CA ASN A 80 -27.05 14.97 21.72
C ASN A 80 -26.06 14.25 20.79
N PRO A 81 -26.53 13.68 19.67
CA PRO A 81 -25.66 13.01 18.72
C PRO A 81 -24.75 14.00 18.02
N ARG A 82 -23.48 13.62 17.81
CA ARG A 82 -22.52 14.42 17.05
C ARG A 82 -22.16 13.71 15.76
N TYR A 83 -22.47 14.34 14.64
CA TYR A 83 -22.02 13.87 13.33
C TYR A 83 -20.57 14.31 13.08
N ILE A 84 -19.77 13.41 12.54
CA ILE A 84 -18.36 13.62 12.24
C ILE A 84 -18.17 13.60 10.73
N GLY A 85 -17.48 14.61 10.21
CA GLY A 85 -17.26 14.78 8.78
C GLY A 85 -15.95 15.45 8.43
N ARG A 86 -15.72 15.63 7.14
CA ARG A 86 -14.44 16.17 6.61
C ARG A 86 -14.23 17.66 6.84
N ILE A 87 -15.33 18.38 7.02
CA ILE A 87 -15.40 19.81 7.32
C ILE A 87 -16.42 20.04 8.44
N GLY A 88 -16.29 21.18 9.11
CA GLY A 88 -17.29 21.63 10.07
C GLY A 88 -18.44 22.34 9.37
N LEU A 89 -19.68 21.90 9.61
CA LEU A 89 -20.89 22.61 9.19
C LEU A 89 -21.63 23.12 10.42
N PHE A 90 -21.87 24.43 10.44
CA PHE A 90 -22.66 25.08 11.47
C PHE A 90 -24.06 25.35 10.94
N ALA A 91 -25.04 25.27 11.84
CA ALA A 91 -26.39 25.73 11.56
C ALA A 91 -26.40 27.23 11.20
N GLU A 92 -27.51 27.72 10.66
CA GLU A 92 -27.67 29.15 10.39
C GLU A 92 -27.61 29.98 11.67
N ASP A 93 -28.18 29.44 12.74
CA ASP A 93 -28.08 29.98 14.07
C ASP A 93 -26.78 29.50 14.73
N ARG A 94 -25.89 30.45 15.07
CA ARG A 94 -24.58 30.15 15.66
C ARG A 94 -24.66 29.71 17.12
N ASP A 95 -25.82 29.90 17.77
CA ASP A 95 -26.05 29.44 19.13
C ASP A 95 -26.49 27.97 19.20
N GLN A 96 -26.73 27.33 18.05
CA GLN A 96 -27.03 25.91 17.95
C GLN A 96 -25.74 25.06 17.85
N ASP A 97 -25.87 23.80 18.25
CA ASP A 97 -24.79 22.83 18.07
C ASP A 97 -24.40 22.67 16.60
N PRO A 98 -23.13 22.38 16.29
CA PRO A 98 -22.68 22.16 14.93
C PRO A 98 -23.42 20.97 14.32
N LEU A 99 -23.95 21.15 13.10
CA LEU A 99 -24.59 20.09 12.32
C LEU A 99 -23.59 18.99 11.95
N LEU A 100 -22.34 19.38 11.68
CA LEU A 100 -21.25 18.47 11.37
C LEU A 100 -19.98 18.95 12.03
N VAL A 101 -19.34 18.09 12.79
CA VAL A 101 -18.07 18.36 13.44
C VAL A 101 -16.94 17.95 12.49
N ASP A 102 -16.02 18.88 12.23
CA ASP A 102 -14.78 18.56 11.52
C ASP A 102 -14.04 17.47 12.31
N TRP A 103 -13.67 16.38 11.65
CA TRP A 103 -12.93 15.27 12.23
C TRP A 103 -11.62 15.68 12.90
N ARG A 104 -11.05 16.84 12.53
CA ARG A 104 -9.86 17.43 13.14
C ARG A 104 -10.17 18.15 14.46
N ALA A 105 -11.42 18.43 14.79
CA ALA A 105 -11.78 19.12 16.01
C ALA A 105 -11.54 18.24 17.25
N PRO A 106 -11.19 18.82 18.40
CA PRO A 106 -11.13 18.08 19.68
C PRO A 106 -12.45 17.39 20.03
N ALA A 107 -13.59 17.94 19.59
CA ALA A 107 -14.91 17.35 19.80
C ALA A 107 -15.13 16.02 19.04
N ALA A 108 -14.37 15.76 17.98
CA ALA A 108 -14.38 14.51 17.22
C ALA A 108 -13.40 13.45 17.77
N ARG A 109 -12.60 13.80 18.79
CA ARG A 109 -11.56 12.93 19.37
C ARG A 109 -12.06 11.55 19.74
N ALA A 110 -13.19 11.48 20.41
CA ALA A 110 -13.78 10.22 20.86
C ALA A 110 -14.13 9.29 19.69
N PHE A 111 -14.36 9.81 18.48
CA PHE A 111 -14.60 8.98 17.30
C PHE A 111 -13.41 8.07 16.98
N TYR A 112 -12.19 8.55 17.19
CA TYR A 112 -10.97 7.81 16.89
C TYR A 112 -10.38 7.10 18.10
N LEU A 113 -10.52 7.69 19.28
CA LEU A 113 -9.83 7.24 20.49
C LEU A 113 -10.72 6.45 21.44
N ALA A 114 -12.04 6.62 21.39
CA ALA A 114 -12.90 5.91 22.32
C ALA A 114 -12.84 4.41 22.05
N THR A 115 -12.62 3.66 23.13
CA THR A 115 -12.61 2.21 23.20
C THR A 115 -13.63 1.78 24.25
N ALA A 116 -14.00 0.50 24.29
CA ALA A 116 -14.94 0.03 25.30
C ALA A 116 -14.38 0.12 26.75
N VAL A 117 -13.05 0.15 26.93
CA VAL A 117 -12.41 0.43 28.25
C VAL A 117 -12.50 1.89 28.62
N SER A 118 -12.23 2.76 27.65
CA SER A 118 -12.19 4.22 27.82
C SER A 118 -13.14 4.86 26.80
N PRO A 119 -14.46 4.80 27.04
CA PRO A 119 -15.46 5.25 26.08
C PRO A 119 -15.52 6.76 25.89
N GLU A 120 -14.80 7.55 26.71
CA GLU A 120 -14.81 9.03 26.68
C GLU A 120 -16.25 9.62 26.70
N GLY A 121 -17.21 8.90 27.32
CA GLY A 121 -18.63 9.29 27.43
C GLY A 121 -19.51 8.90 26.22
N VAL A 122 -18.94 8.23 25.21
CA VAL A 122 -19.66 7.72 24.04
C VAL A 122 -20.35 6.40 24.39
N THR A 123 -21.63 6.29 24.07
CA THR A 123 -22.40 5.04 24.22
C THR A 123 -22.35 4.21 22.94
N ARG A 124 -22.49 4.88 21.78
CA ARG A 124 -22.46 4.24 20.46
C ARG A 124 -21.71 5.09 19.44
N ARG A 125 -20.88 4.44 18.64
CA ARG A 125 -20.18 4.99 17.47
C ARG A 125 -20.80 4.37 16.21
N ARG A 126 -21.36 5.20 15.33
CA ARG A 126 -21.96 4.78 14.06
C ARG A 126 -21.05 5.22 12.90
N HIS A 127 -20.78 4.32 11.97
CA HIS A 127 -20.09 4.59 10.72
C HIS A 127 -21.10 4.69 9.57
N LEU A 128 -20.98 5.73 8.76
CA LEU A 128 -21.86 6.00 7.61
C LEU A 128 -21.11 5.71 6.32
N ARG A 129 -21.64 4.80 5.49
CA ARG A 129 -21.05 4.45 4.18
C ARG A 129 -21.81 5.16 3.07
N THR A 130 -21.14 6.08 2.39
CA THR A 130 -21.74 6.87 1.31
C THR A 130 -21.08 6.58 -0.04
N ARG A 131 -21.86 6.65 -1.12
CA ARG A 131 -21.35 6.71 -2.50
C ARG A 131 -21.92 7.97 -3.13
N GLY A 132 -21.07 8.97 -3.33
CA GLY A 132 -21.56 10.33 -3.59
C GLY A 132 -22.41 10.82 -2.41
N ARG A 133 -23.63 11.25 -2.72
CA ARG A 133 -24.59 11.74 -1.73
C ARG A 133 -25.49 10.65 -1.13
N GLU A 134 -25.43 9.43 -1.65
CA GLU A 134 -26.32 8.35 -1.22
C GLU A 134 -25.71 7.52 -0.09
N LEU A 135 -26.49 7.29 0.98
CA LEU A 135 -26.15 6.37 2.05
C LEU A 135 -26.38 4.93 1.60
N THR A 136 -25.29 4.19 1.47
CA THR A 136 -25.27 2.78 1.06
C THR A 136 -25.33 1.80 2.24
N GLY A 137 -24.96 2.25 3.43
CA GLY A 137 -25.04 1.42 4.63
C GLY A 137 -24.61 2.14 5.90
N ILE A 138 -24.96 1.55 7.04
CA ILE A 138 -24.57 1.99 8.38
C ILE A 138 -23.95 0.79 9.13
N ASP A 139 -23.02 1.08 10.03
CA ASP A 139 -22.40 0.11 10.93
C ASP A 139 -22.32 0.71 12.34
N ASP A 140 -22.86 0.03 13.35
CA ASP A 140 -22.94 0.51 14.73
C ASP A 140 -21.98 -0.27 15.65
N GLU A 141 -21.13 0.47 16.36
CA GLU A 141 -20.23 -0.03 17.38
C GLU A 141 -20.65 0.50 18.76
N VAL A 142 -21.04 -0.40 19.66
CA VAL A 142 -21.45 -0.06 21.03
C VAL A 142 -20.24 -0.05 21.95
N LEU A 143 -19.98 1.09 22.59
CA LEU A 143 -18.84 1.28 23.49
C LEU A 143 -19.22 1.18 24.97
N ASP A 144 -20.50 1.41 25.31
CA ASP A 144 -21.04 1.20 26.66
C ASP A 144 -21.94 -0.03 26.71
N LEU A 145 -21.38 -1.16 27.17
CA LEU A 145 -22.09 -2.44 27.34
C LEU A 145 -23.11 -2.41 28.48
N ALA A 146 -23.03 -1.47 29.42
CA ALA A 146 -23.94 -1.38 30.56
C ALA A 146 -25.26 -0.66 30.20
N ALA A 147 -25.26 0.21 29.19
CA ALA A 147 -26.43 0.96 28.74
C ALA A 147 -27.35 0.18 27.77
N GLY A 148 -26.89 -0.93 27.20
CA GLY A 148 -27.56 -1.64 26.09
C GLY A 148 -28.66 -2.65 26.47
N THR A 149 -29.22 -2.64 27.68
CA THR A 149 -30.15 -3.71 28.13
C THR A 149 -31.62 -3.57 27.71
N ASP A 150 -32.06 -2.47 27.07
CA ASP A 150 -33.49 -2.19 26.86
C ASP A 150 -33.98 -2.07 25.38
N GLY A 151 -33.19 -2.50 24.38
CA GLY A 151 -33.67 -2.50 22.99
C GLY A 151 -32.99 -3.54 22.10
N GLY A 152 -33.77 -4.49 21.59
CA GLY A 152 -33.47 -5.29 20.40
C GLY A 152 -32.27 -6.23 20.50
N ARG A 153 -32.53 -7.52 20.74
CA ARG A 153 -31.54 -8.63 20.75
C ARG A 153 -30.91 -8.94 19.37
N GLU A 154 -31.07 -8.10 18.35
CA GLU A 154 -30.77 -8.45 16.95
C GLU A 154 -29.90 -7.43 16.18
N ASP A 155 -29.61 -6.24 16.70
CA ASP A 155 -29.05 -5.13 15.89
C ASP A 155 -27.65 -4.65 16.34
N VAL A 156 -26.76 -5.56 16.73
CA VAL A 156 -25.34 -5.21 16.95
C VAL A 156 -24.51 -5.87 15.85
N THR A 157 -23.87 -5.08 14.99
CA THR A 157 -22.93 -5.58 13.99
C THR A 157 -21.53 -5.69 14.58
N GLY A 158 -20.87 -6.83 14.39
CA GLY A 158 -19.45 -7.02 14.67
C GLY A 158 -19.06 -7.42 16.10
N GLU A 159 -17.87 -6.99 16.51
CA GLU A 159 -17.13 -7.41 17.71
C GLU A 159 -17.84 -7.07 19.03
N ALA A 160 -18.53 -5.92 19.08
CA ALA A 160 -19.31 -5.49 20.24
C ALA A 160 -20.54 -6.36 20.51
N ALA A 161 -21.18 -6.89 19.46
CA ALA A 161 -22.30 -7.83 19.57
C ALA A 161 -21.87 -9.11 20.28
N LEU A 162 -20.68 -9.58 19.88
CA LEU A 162 -20.06 -10.79 20.37
C LEU A 162 -19.65 -10.62 21.83
N LEU A 163 -18.98 -9.50 22.16
CA LEU A 163 -18.57 -9.18 23.53
C LEU A 163 -19.78 -8.94 24.45
N SER A 164 -20.86 -8.34 23.93
CA SER A 164 -22.13 -8.18 24.66
C SER A 164 -22.81 -9.53 24.92
N ALA A 165 -22.88 -10.41 23.93
CA ALA A 165 -23.41 -11.77 24.11
C ALA A 165 -22.60 -12.58 25.13
N LEU A 166 -21.27 -12.41 25.15
CA LEU A 166 -20.39 -13.02 26.14
C LEU A 166 -20.64 -12.48 27.56
N THR A 167 -20.90 -11.19 27.72
CA THR A 167 -21.19 -10.61 29.05
C THR A 167 -22.63 -10.87 29.54
N ALA A 168 -23.57 -11.20 28.65
CA ALA A 168 -24.96 -11.47 28.98
C ALA A 168 -25.15 -12.67 29.94
N ASN A 169 -24.25 -13.65 29.87
CA ASN A 169 -24.21 -14.79 30.79
C ASN A 169 -23.45 -14.41 32.07
N ARG A 170 -24.18 -13.76 33.00
CA ARG A 170 -23.73 -13.18 34.28
C ARG A 170 -22.87 -14.11 35.15
N THR A 171 -21.58 -14.20 34.87
CA THR A 171 -20.56 -14.78 35.77
C THR A 171 -19.40 -13.79 35.91
N GLY A 172 -18.86 -13.61 37.13
CA GLY A 172 -17.75 -12.67 37.37
C GLY A 172 -16.54 -12.94 36.45
N ARG A 173 -16.24 -14.23 36.23
CA ARG A 173 -15.17 -14.69 35.34
C ARG A 173 -15.31 -14.19 33.90
N MET A 174 -16.51 -13.98 33.35
CA MET A 174 -16.67 -13.48 31.97
C MET A 174 -16.47 -11.98 31.86
N ARG A 175 -16.74 -11.19 32.91
CA ARG A 175 -16.42 -9.76 32.92
C ARG A 175 -14.91 -9.53 32.94
N ASP A 176 -14.19 -10.26 33.79
CA ASP A 176 -12.72 -10.17 33.89
C ASP A 176 -12.04 -10.49 32.54
N ILE A 177 -12.63 -11.40 31.75
CA ILE A 177 -12.13 -11.79 30.44
C ILE A 177 -12.33 -10.70 29.40
N VAL A 178 -13.51 -10.08 29.35
CA VAL A 178 -13.78 -8.99 28.42
C VAL A 178 -12.92 -7.77 28.77
N GLU A 179 -12.75 -7.48 30.06
CA GLU A 179 -11.83 -6.44 30.53
C GLU A 179 -10.38 -6.75 30.11
N THR A 180 -9.95 -8.01 30.19
CA THR A 180 -8.63 -8.45 29.70
C THR A 180 -8.49 -8.22 28.20
N ILE A 181 -9.45 -8.68 27.38
CA ILE A 181 -9.44 -8.48 25.91
C ILE A 181 -9.29 -6.99 25.59
N GLN A 182 -10.15 -6.17 26.19
CA GLN A 182 -10.17 -4.76 25.87
C GLN A 182 -8.91 -4.02 26.36
N THR A 183 -8.31 -4.45 27.48
CA THR A 183 -7.04 -3.91 27.97
C THR A 183 -5.88 -4.28 27.05
N GLU A 184 -5.76 -5.54 26.64
CA GLU A 184 -4.75 -6.01 25.67
C GLU A 184 -4.85 -5.21 24.36
N GLN A 185 -6.07 -4.99 23.85
CA GLN A 185 -6.31 -4.22 22.63
C GLN A 185 -6.01 -2.72 22.80
N ASP A 186 -6.44 -2.09 23.90
CA ASP A 186 -6.25 -0.65 24.14
C ASP A 186 -4.75 -0.30 24.29
N GLU A 187 -3.96 -1.16 24.94
CA GLU A 187 -2.50 -0.99 25.04
C GLU A 187 -1.85 -0.93 23.65
N VAL A 188 -2.23 -1.83 22.75
CA VAL A 188 -1.74 -1.86 21.37
C VAL A 188 -2.23 -0.63 20.60
N ILE A 189 -3.51 -0.29 20.67
CA ILE A 189 -4.10 0.83 19.92
C ILE A 189 -3.43 2.15 20.30
N ARG A 190 -3.25 2.40 21.61
CA ARG A 190 -2.74 3.68 22.13
C ARG A 190 -1.23 3.76 22.25
N ALA A 191 -0.49 2.70 21.94
CA ALA A 191 0.96 2.75 21.99
C ALA A 191 1.53 3.86 21.09
N GLY A 192 2.61 4.49 21.53
CA GLY A 192 3.20 5.61 20.81
C GLY A 192 3.66 5.28 19.39
N LEU A 193 3.89 6.33 18.59
CA LEU A 193 4.36 6.21 17.21
C LEU A 193 5.75 5.57 17.02
N PRO A 194 6.80 5.87 17.82
CA PRO A 194 8.16 5.43 17.47
C PRO A 194 8.42 3.95 17.76
N GLY A 195 9.18 3.31 16.86
CA GLY A 195 9.67 1.94 17.02
C GLY A 195 8.79 0.89 16.33
N VAL A 196 9.26 -0.36 16.39
CA VAL A 196 8.58 -1.52 15.83
C VAL A 196 7.77 -2.19 16.94
N MET A 197 6.47 -2.29 16.72
CA MET A 197 5.55 -3.04 17.56
C MET A 197 5.06 -4.27 16.80
N VAL A 198 5.28 -5.44 17.37
CA VAL A 198 4.75 -6.71 16.89
C VAL A 198 3.53 -7.07 17.72
N VAL A 199 2.40 -7.26 17.05
CA VAL A 199 1.14 -7.72 17.62
C VAL A 199 0.95 -9.17 17.21
N GLN A 200 1.27 -10.07 18.11
CA GLN A 200 1.14 -11.51 17.90
C GLN A 200 -0.16 -11.99 18.52
N GLY A 201 -0.91 -12.83 17.82
CA GLY A 201 -2.10 -13.44 18.39
C GLY A 201 -2.61 -14.57 17.53
N GLY A 202 -3.32 -15.51 18.13
CA GLY A 202 -3.92 -16.62 17.39
C GLY A 202 -5.11 -16.19 16.52
N PRO A 203 -5.75 -17.12 15.80
CA PRO A 203 -7.00 -16.86 15.10
C PRO A 203 -8.10 -16.40 16.07
N GLY A 204 -8.94 -15.47 15.60
CA GLY A 204 -10.11 -14.97 16.32
C GLY A 204 -9.85 -14.04 17.51
N THR A 205 -8.62 -13.53 17.66
CA THR A 205 -8.23 -12.54 18.69
C THR A 205 -8.42 -11.08 18.27
N GLY A 206 -8.85 -10.82 17.03
CA GLY A 206 -9.13 -9.45 16.54
C GLY A 206 -7.93 -8.66 16.02
N LYS A 207 -6.78 -9.30 15.80
CA LYS A 207 -5.52 -8.65 15.36
C LYS A 207 -5.69 -7.57 14.29
N THR A 208 -6.36 -7.88 13.18
CA THR A 208 -6.58 -6.94 12.08
C THR A 208 -7.41 -5.73 12.52
N ALA A 209 -8.45 -5.93 13.31
CA ALA A 209 -9.28 -4.84 13.83
C ALA A 209 -8.45 -3.92 14.73
N VAL A 210 -7.65 -4.49 15.63
CA VAL A 210 -6.72 -3.75 16.50
C VAL A 210 -5.74 -2.92 15.68
N ALA A 211 -5.16 -3.49 14.62
CA ALA A 211 -4.25 -2.80 13.71
C ALA A 211 -4.90 -1.61 13.02
N LEU A 212 -6.15 -1.77 12.60
CA LEU A 212 -6.94 -0.73 11.95
C LEU A 212 -7.33 0.40 12.90
N HIS A 213 -7.79 0.07 14.11
CA HIS A 213 -8.06 1.06 15.15
C HIS A 213 -6.78 1.81 15.55
N ARG A 214 -5.64 1.12 15.58
CA ARG A 214 -4.33 1.75 15.79
C ARG A 214 -3.99 2.72 14.65
N ALA A 215 -4.22 2.36 13.39
CA ALA A 215 -4.02 3.26 12.25
C ALA A 215 -4.82 4.57 12.43
N ALA A 216 -6.09 4.43 12.79
CA ALA A 216 -6.99 5.54 13.06
C ALA A 216 -6.52 6.41 14.25
N TYR A 217 -6.12 5.77 15.35
CA TYR A 217 -5.53 6.44 16.52
C TYR A 217 -4.29 7.26 16.14
N LEU A 218 -3.38 6.67 15.36
CA LEU A 218 -2.12 7.31 14.98
C LEU A 218 -2.36 8.48 14.02
N LEU A 219 -3.22 8.33 13.03
CA LEU A 219 -3.58 9.41 12.10
C LEU A 219 -4.23 10.58 12.81
N TYR A 220 -5.07 10.33 13.81
CA TYR A 220 -5.67 11.41 14.61
C TYR A 220 -4.63 12.09 15.51
N THR A 221 -3.92 11.29 16.33
CA THR A 221 -3.02 11.77 17.38
C THR A 221 -1.74 12.41 16.81
N TYR A 222 -1.17 11.83 15.75
CA TYR A 222 0.07 12.26 15.11
C TYR A 222 -0.15 12.90 13.72
N ARG A 223 -1.34 13.44 13.47
CA ARG A 223 -1.73 14.05 12.19
C ARG A 223 -0.70 15.02 11.60
N ALA A 224 -0.05 15.83 12.44
CA ALA A 224 0.91 16.83 11.98
C ALA A 224 2.14 16.20 11.28
N GLN A 225 2.51 14.98 11.67
CA GLN A 225 3.60 14.21 11.10
C GLN A 225 3.08 13.35 9.92
N LEU A 226 1.97 12.64 10.13
CA LEU A 226 1.47 11.63 9.18
C LEU A 226 0.71 12.21 7.98
N THR A 227 0.14 13.41 8.05
CA THR A 227 -0.57 13.99 6.87
C THR A 227 0.38 14.20 5.68
N LYS A 228 1.66 14.48 5.94
CA LYS A 228 2.66 14.70 4.88
C LYS A 228 3.29 13.42 4.37
N GLN A 229 3.54 12.45 5.24
CA GLN A 229 4.27 11.21 4.94
C GLN A 229 3.35 10.03 4.63
N GLY A 230 2.07 10.11 5.01
CA GLY A 230 1.10 9.03 4.88
C GLY A 230 1.37 7.82 5.77
N VAL A 231 0.45 6.88 5.75
CA VAL A 231 0.52 5.57 6.41
C VAL A 231 0.36 4.48 5.36
N LEU A 232 1.25 3.50 5.33
CA LEU A 232 1.11 2.33 4.48
C LEU A 232 0.43 1.20 5.27
N ILE A 233 -0.59 0.57 4.70
CA ILE A 233 -1.15 -0.68 5.19
C ILE A 233 -0.91 -1.75 4.12
N LEU A 234 -0.03 -2.71 4.44
CA LEU A 234 0.27 -3.86 3.60
C LEU A 234 -0.62 -5.03 4.01
N GLY A 235 -1.45 -5.51 3.09
CA GLY A 235 -2.31 -6.67 3.30
C GLY A 235 -1.85 -7.92 2.52
N PRO A 236 -2.29 -9.13 2.93
CA PRO A 236 -1.92 -10.40 2.31
C PRO A 236 -2.41 -10.53 0.85
N ASN A 237 -3.61 -10.01 0.54
CA ASN A 237 -4.20 -10.15 -0.78
C ASN A 237 -5.19 -9.00 -1.09
N ALA A 238 -5.53 -8.83 -2.37
CA ALA A 238 -6.41 -7.76 -2.82
C ALA A 238 -7.85 -7.89 -2.29
N THR A 239 -8.31 -9.12 -2.08
CA THR A 239 -9.65 -9.43 -1.56
C THR A 239 -9.81 -8.93 -0.12
N PHE A 240 -8.79 -9.13 0.70
CA PHE A 240 -8.68 -8.60 2.05
C PHE A 240 -8.59 -7.07 2.09
N LEU A 241 -7.80 -6.44 1.21
CA LEU A 241 -7.72 -4.98 1.15
C LEU A 241 -9.06 -4.33 0.77
N ARG A 242 -9.85 -4.96 -0.13
CA ARG A 242 -11.23 -4.52 -0.41
C ARG A 242 -12.09 -4.60 0.84
N TYR A 243 -12.01 -5.70 1.58
CA TYR A 243 -12.74 -5.84 2.83
C TYR A 243 -12.38 -4.73 3.83
N ILE A 244 -11.10 -4.46 4.05
CA ILE A 244 -10.66 -3.37 4.94
C ILE A 244 -11.21 -2.01 4.47
N SER A 245 -11.13 -1.72 3.16
CA SER A 245 -11.62 -0.45 2.62
C SER A 245 -13.12 -0.22 2.87
N GLN A 246 -13.89 -1.31 3.08
CA GLN A 246 -15.31 -1.26 3.40
C GLN A 246 -15.57 -1.04 4.89
N VAL A 247 -14.71 -1.57 5.76
CA VAL A 247 -14.85 -1.49 7.23
C VAL A 247 -14.42 -0.11 7.75
N LEU A 248 -13.41 0.53 7.16
CA LEU A 248 -13.00 1.90 7.51
C LEU A 248 -12.76 2.78 6.27
N PRO A 249 -13.84 3.22 5.61
CA PRO A 249 -13.74 4.03 4.39
C PRO A 249 -12.98 5.34 4.58
N SER A 250 -13.07 5.94 5.78
CA SER A 250 -12.49 7.26 6.08
C SER A 250 -10.96 7.27 6.12
N LEU A 251 -10.30 6.10 6.25
CA LEU A 251 -8.84 5.99 6.29
C LEU A 251 -8.21 6.17 4.91
N ALA A 252 -8.78 5.57 3.86
CA ALA A 252 -8.21 5.56 2.51
C ALA A 252 -8.15 6.98 1.88
N GLU A 253 -9.03 7.88 2.32
CA GLU A 253 -9.20 9.21 1.74
C GLU A 253 -8.35 10.29 2.46
N THR A 254 -7.71 9.94 3.60
CA THR A 254 -7.03 10.89 4.50
C THR A 254 -5.51 10.70 4.60
N GLY A 255 -4.91 9.83 3.78
CA GLY A 255 -3.46 9.63 3.72
C GLY A 255 -2.99 8.21 4.02
N VAL A 256 -3.88 7.21 3.92
CA VAL A 256 -3.52 5.79 3.98
C VAL A 256 -3.38 5.21 2.59
N LEU A 257 -2.26 4.55 2.32
CA LEU A 257 -2.07 3.71 1.13
C LEU A 257 -2.33 2.25 1.49
N LEU A 258 -3.34 1.64 0.86
CA LEU A 258 -3.60 0.21 0.92
C LEU A 258 -2.89 -0.48 -0.25
N ALA A 259 -1.98 -1.41 0.02
CA ALA A 259 -1.21 -2.10 -1.01
C ALA A 259 -0.98 -3.57 -0.66
N THR A 260 -0.79 -4.41 -1.68
CA THR A 260 -0.19 -5.74 -1.49
C THR A 260 1.30 -5.68 -1.81
N LEU A 261 2.07 -6.70 -1.45
CA LEU A 261 3.49 -6.78 -1.84
C LEU A 261 3.66 -6.64 -3.36
N GLY A 262 2.73 -7.21 -4.13
CA GLY A 262 2.73 -7.16 -5.59
C GLY A 262 2.52 -5.76 -6.20
N ASP A 263 2.16 -4.76 -5.38
CA ASP A 263 1.87 -3.37 -5.80
C ASP A 263 2.96 -2.37 -5.37
N MET A 264 3.98 -2.83 -4.63
CA MET A 264 4.98 -1.95 -4.01
C MET A 264 5.98 -1.32 -5.01
N PHE A 265 5.98 -1.78 -6.26
CA PHE A 265 6.80 -1.22 -7.32
C PHE A 265 5.93 -0.44 -8.33
N PRO A 266 6.16 0.88 -8.52
CA PRO A 266 5.33 1.69 -9.39
C PRO A 266 5.17 1.14 -10.81
N GLY A 267 3.91 1.09 -11.27
CA GLY A 267 3.52 0.58 -12.59
C GLY A 267 3.69 -0.92 -12.79
N VAL A 268 3.93 -1.70 -11.73
CA VAL A 268 3.87 -3.17 -11.74
C VAL A 268 2.74 -3.60 -10.83
N THR A 269 1.87 -4.47 -11.34
CA THR A 269 0.85 -5.16 -10.56
C THR A 269 1.13 -6.64 -10.69
N ALA A 270 1.88 -7.18 -9.73
CA ALA A 270 2.31 -8.57 -9.76
C ALA A 270 1.24 -9.46 -9.12
N ARG A 271 0.65 -10.34 -9.93
CA ARG A 271 -0.44 -11.26 -9.55
C ARG A 271 -0.26 -12.66 -10.12
N ALA A 272 0.84 -12.92 -10.83
CA ALA A 272 1.09 -14.25 -11.37
C ALA A 272 1.46 -15.23 -10.24
N ASP A 273 0.97 -16.45 -10.36
CA ASP A 273 1.36 -17.55 -9.49
C ASP A 273 2.76 -18.04 -9.83
N GLU A 274 3.46 -18.53 -8.81
CA GLU A 274 4.74 -19.20 -8.95
C GLU A 274 4.87 -20.35 -7.96
N ALA A 275 5.81 -21.27 -8.24
CA ALA A 275 6.10 -22.35 -7.34
C ALA A 275 6.63 -21.81 -5.99
N PRO A 276 6.15 -22.31 -4.83
CA PRO A 276 6.60 -21.84 -3.52
C PRO A 276 8.12 -21.89 -3.33
N ALA A 277 8.79 -22.89 -3.91
CA ALA A 277 10.24 -23.03 -3.85
C ALA A 277 10.96 -21.89 -4.62
N ALA A 278 10.43 -21.45 -5.76
CA ALA A 278 10.97 -20.34 -6.53
C ALA A 278 10.75 -18.99 -5.82
N ALA A 279 9.55 -18.76 -5.28
CA ALA A 279 9.27 -17.59 -4.44
C ALA A 279 10.19 -17.53 -3.22
N ALA A 280 10.42 -18.67 -2.57
CA ALA A 280 11.30 -18.75 -1.41
C ALA A 280 12.74 -18.42 -1.75
N LEU A 281 13.25 -18.94 -2.87
CA LEU A 281 14.59 -18.65 -3.36
C LEU A 281 14.77 -17.16 -3.68
N LYS A 282 13.81 -16.54 -4.38
CA LYS A 282 13.79 -15.08 -4.64
C LYS A 282 13.72 -14.25 -3.35
N GLY A 283 13.12 -14.79 -2.30
CA GLY A 283 12.96 -14.12 -1.01
C GLY A 283 14.21 -14.05 -0.14
N ARG A 284 15.25 -14.85 -0.45
CA ARG A 284 16.49 -14.93 0.33
C ARG A 284 17.39 -13.70 0.08
N THR A 285 18.24 -13.39 1.05
CA THR A 285 19.15 -12.24 0.99
C THR A 285 20.38 -12.46 0.11
N ASP A 286 20.72 -13.70 -0.23
CA ASP A 286 21.76 -14.04 -1.21
C ASP A 286 21.43 -13.52 -2.63
N MET A 287 20.15 -13.31 -2.92
CA MET A 287 19.72 -12.64 -4.15
C MET A 287 20.32 -11.22 -4.29
N LEU A 288 20.74 -10.57 -3.20
CA LEU A 288 21.43 -9.28 -3.29
C LEU A 288 22.72 -9.38 -4.11
N ASP A 289 23.53 -10.41 -3.84
CA ASP A 289 24.79 -10.64 -4.55
C ASP A 289 24.53 -11.08 -5.98
N VAL A 290 23.49 -11.90 -6.20
CA VAL A 290 23.05 -12.32 -7.55
C VAL A 290 22.63 -11.11 -8.39
N LEU A 291 21.83 -10.20 -7.84
CA LEU A 291 21.38 -9.00 -8.55
C LEU A 291 22.56 -8.05 -8.82
N ALA A 292 23.48 -7.88 -7.86
CA ALA A 292 24.68 -7.08 -8.06
C ALA A 292 25.59 -7.67 -9.16
N ALA A 293 25.78 -8.98 -9.18
CA ALA A 293 26.52 -9.68 -10.22
C ALA A 293 25.84 -9.56 -11.59
N ALA A 294 24.51 -9.70 -11.65
CA ALA A 294 23.74 -9.53 -12.88
C ALA A 294 23.83 -8.12 -13.47
N VAL A 295 23.94 -7.08 -12.62
CA VAL A 295 24.19 -5.70 -13.07
C VAL A 295 25.65 -5.50 -13.47
N ALA A 296 26.60 -6.14 -12.78
CA ALA A 296 28.02 -6.08 -13.11
C ALA A 296 28.35 -6.77 -14.45
N ASP A 297 27.65 -7.83 -14.80
CA ASP A 297 27.75 -8.58 -16.06
C ASP A 297 27.41 -7.71 -17.30
N ARG A 298 26.62 -6.64 -17.10
CA ARG A 298 26.27 -5.68 -18.15
C ARG A 298 27.34 -4.65 -18.45
N GLN A 299 28.43 -4.64 -17.68
CA GLN A 299 29.55 -3.72 -17.85
C GLN A 299 30.64 -4.44 -18.64
N THR A 300 30.39 -4.56 -19.95
CA THR A 300 31.19 -5.37 -20.86
C THR A 300 32.46 -4.63 -21.25
N VAL A 301 33.47 -5.41 -21.65
CA VAL A 301 34.71 -4.91 -22.24
C VAL A 301 34.90 -5.64 -23.57
N PRO A 302 35.43 -4.97 -24.60
CA PRO A 302 35.66 -5.63 -25.87
C PRO A 302 36.78 -6.67 -25.75
N ASP A 303 36.78 -7.67 -26.64
CA ASP A 303 37.82 -8.70 -26.64
C ASP A 303 39.21 -8.10 -26.91
N ASP A 304 39.31 -7.26 -27.95
CA ASP A 304 40.51 -6.51 -28.33
C ASP A 304 40.22 -4.99 -28.41
N TYR A 305 39.37 -4.56 -29.36
CA TYR A 305 38.95 -3.17 -29.54
C TYR A 305 37.59 -3.06 -30.26
N VAL A 306 36.91 -1.92 -30.11
CA VAL A 306 35.77 -1.52 -30.95
C VAL A 306 36.19 -0.37 -31.86
N GLU A 307 35.91 -0.47 -33.15
CA GLU A 307 36.16 0.60 -34.11
C GLU A 307 34.89 1.46 -34.27
N VAL A 308 35.04 2.78 -34.18
CA VAL A 308 33.96 3.76 -34.28
C VAL A 308 34.37 4.81 -35.30
N ASP A 309 33.49 5.13 -36.24
CA ASP A 309 33.73 6.22 -37.19
C ASP A 309 33.23 7.54 -36.59
N HIS A 310 34.05 8.58 -36.68
CA HIS A 310 33.66 9.95 -36.35
C HIS A 310 34.16 10.88 -37.45
N ASP A 311 33.24 11.46 -38.22
CA ASP A 311 33.53 12.32 -39.38
C ASP A 311 34.54 11.71 -40.38
N GLY A 312 34.46 10.39 -40.63
CA GLY A 312 35.35 9.66 -41.53
C GLY A 312 36.73 9.34 -40.94
N PHE A 313 36.93 9.56 -39.63
CA PHE A 313 38.09 9.11 -38.89
C PHE A 313 37.77 7.85 -38.08
N PRO A 314 38.41 6.70 -38.37
CA PRO A 314 38.24 5.50 -37.55
C PRO A 314 39.00 5.69 -36.23
N LEU A 315 38.23 5.73 -35.15
CA LEU A 315 38.70 5.76 -33.76
C LEU A 315 38.61 4.36 -33.15
N ARG A 316 39.48 4.08 -32.18
CA ARG A 316 39.52 2.78 -31.50
C ARG A 316 39.25 2.93 -30.01
N ILE A 317 38.31 2.14 -29.52
CA ILE A 317 38.09 1.95 -28.09
C ILE A 317 38.77 0.64 -27.71
N ASP A 318 40.00 0.74 -27.20
CA ASP A 318 40.79 -0.41 -26.78
C ASP A 318 40.28 -1.01 -25.47
N ARG A 319 40.50 -2.31 -25.28
CA ARG A 319 40.14 -3.02 -24.06
C ARG A 319 40.72 -2.41 -22.78
N GLU A 320 41.99 -2.00 -22.80
CA GLU A 320 42.67 -1.40 -21.63
C GLU A 320 41.94 -0.13 -21.16
N VAL A 321 41.55 0.72 -22.11
CA VAL A 321 40.77 1.95 -21.84
C VAL A 321 39.42 1.61 -21.21
N CYS A 322 38.72 0.59 -21.73
CA CYS A 322 37.45 0.15 -21.14
C CYS A 322 37.62 -0.44 -19.74
N GLU A 323 38.69 -1.20 -19.48
CA GLU A 323 38.98 -1.79 -18.18
C GLU A 323 39.25 -0.71 -17.12
N ASP A 324 40.05 0.30 -17.46
CA ASP A 324 40.34 1.45 -16.60
C ASP A 324 39.10 2.30 -16.34
N ALA A 325 38.36 2.68 -17.39
CA ALA A 325 37.13 3.44 -17.27
C ALA A 325 36.07 2.70 -16.45
N ARG A 326 35.97 1.37 -16.60
CA ARG A 326 35.07 0.53 -15.79
C ARG A 326 35.51 0.47 -14.34
N ALA A 327 36.81 0.31 -14.08
CA ALA A 327 37.35 0.31 -12.72
C ALA A 327 37.09 1.65 -12.03
N GLU A 328 37.31 2.77 -12.72
CA GLU A 328 37.01 4.12 -12.25
C GLU A 328 35.52 4.28 -11.91
N ALA A 329 34.63 3.86 -12.82
CA ALA A 329 33.19 3.91 -12.62
C ALA A 329 32.74 3.06 -11.41
N ARG A 330 33.28 1.85 -11.24
CA ARG A 330 32.98 0.96 -10.09
C ARG A 330 33.49 1.55 -8.76
N ASN A 331 34.70 2.09 -8.76
CA ASN A 331 35.33 2.67 -7.57
C ASN A 331 34.62 3.96 -7.10
N SER A 332 33.81 4.60 -7.96
CA SER A 332 33.00 5.76 -7.57
C SER A 332 31.92 5.46 -6.52
N GLY A 333 31.54 4.17 -6.36
CA GLY A 333 30.45 3.76 -5.47
C GLY A 333 29.05 4.23 -5.90
N ARG A 334 28.91 4.82 -7.11
CA ARG A 334 27.63 5.28 -7.64
C ARG A 334 26.83 4.11 -8.24
N PRO A 335 25.48 4.17 -8.23
CA PRO A 335 24.63 3.23 -8.96
C PRO A 335 24.97 3.17 -10.45
N HIS A 336 24.70 2.02 -11.09
CA HIS A 336 25.15 1.71 -12.46
C HIS A 336 24.82 2.78 -13.52
N ASN A 337 23.57 3.27 -13.56
CA ASN A 337 23.17 4.29 -14.52
C ASN A 337 23.85 5.64 -14.24
N LEU A 338 24.05 5.98 -12.95
CA LEU A 338 24.74 7.21 -12.56
C LEU A 338 26.26 7.13 -12.81
N ALA A 339 26.85 5.94 -12.64
CA ALA A 339 28.25 5.65 -12.92
C ALA A 339 28.57 5.70 -14.43
N ARG A 340 27.58 5.50 -15.31
CA ARG A 340 27.75 5.64 -16.76
C ARG A 340 28.37 6.98 -17.16
N SER A 341 27.99 8.07 -16.48
CA SER A 341 28.56 9.40 -16.76
C SER A 341 30.08 9.47 -16.58
N ILE A 342 30.63 8.70 -15.63
CA ILE A 342 32.07 8.61 -15.36
C ILE A 342 32.73 7.79 -16.46
N PHE A 343 32.17 6.61 -16.75
CA PHE A 343 32.66 5.72 -17.83
C PHE A 343 32.73 6.47 -19.18
N VAL A 344 31.62 7.11 -19.57
CA VAL A 344 31.53 7.88 -20.82
C VAL A 344 32.54 9.02 -20.85
N THR A 345 32.74 9.72 -19.73
CA THR A 345 33.72 10.83 -19.67
C THR A 345 35.15 10.32 -19.86
N SER A 346 35.50 9.19 -19.25
CA SER A 346 36.83 8.58 -19.34
C SER A 346 37.13 8.06 -20.76
N VAL A 347 36.16 7.38 -21.38
CA VAL A 347 36.30 6.90 -22.78
C VAL A 347 36.39 8.07 -23.76
N ILE A 348 35.51 9.08 -23.64
CA ILE A 348 35.51 10.26 -24.53
C ILE A 348 36.79 11.08 -24.36
N HIS A 349 37.34 11.15 -23.14
CA HIS A 349 38.63 11.78 -22.92
C HIS A 349 39.73 11.07 -23.73
N THR A 350 39.76 9.73 -23.68
CA THR A 350 40.74 8.94 -24.43
C THR A 350 40.57 9.08 -25.94
N LEU A 351 39.33 9.07 -26.45
CA LEU A 351 39.04 9.30 -27.87
C LEU A 351 39.47 10.70 -28.33
N SER A 352 39.26 11.73 -27.50
CA SER A 352 39.70 13.09 -27.80
C SER A 352 41.23 13.20 -27.91
N LEU A 353 41.98 12.43 -27.10
CA LEU A 353 43.43 12.37 -27.19
C LEU A 353 43.90 11.68 -28.48
N GLN A 354 43.21 10.63 -28.95
CA GLN A 354 43.51 10.00 -30.23
C GLN A 354 43.30 10.96 -31.41
N ILE A 355 42.22 11.75 -31.38
CA ILE A 355 41.99 12.81 -32.38
C ILE A 355 43.10 13.85 -32.30
N ALA A 356 43.46 14.28 -31.10
CA ALA A 356 44.50 15.28 -30.88
C ALA A 356 45.87 14.84 -31.39
N GLU A 357 46.23 13.57 -31.19
CA GLU A 357 47.47 12.99 -31.69
C GLU A 357 47.49 12.93 -33.23
N ARG A 358 46.32 12.75 -33.87
CA ARG A 358 46.22 12.56 -35.31
C ARG A 358 46.05 13.87 -36.11
N ILE A 359 45.33 14.83 -35.56
CA ILE A 359 45.03 16.13 -36.19
C ILE A 359 45.96 17.23 -35.70
N GLY A 360 46.31 17.21 -34.41
CA GLY A 360 47.12 18.24 -33.77
C GLY A 360 48.63 18.04 -33.84
N ALA A 361 49.10 16.92 -34.41
CA ALA A 361 50.52 16.69 -34.65
C ALA A 361 51.10 17.72 -35.63
N ASP A 362 52.08 18.51 -35.18
CA ASP A 362 52.78 19.47 -36.02
C ASP A 362 53.55 18.73 -37.14
N PRO A 363 53.26 19.01 -38.44
CA PRO A 363 53.97 18.43 -39.58
C PRO A 363 55.50 18.65 -39.56
N LEU A 364 55.98 19.59 -38.74
CA LEU A 364 57.39 19.95 -38.56
C LEU A 364 58.01 19.43 -37.25
N GLY A 365 57.26 18.67 -36.43
CA GLY A 365 57.78 17.97 -35.24
C GLY A 365 57.80 18.77 -33.94
N GLY A 366 56.92 19.77 -33.77
CA GLY A 366 56.70 20.54 -32.54
C GLY A 366 55.59 19.99 -31.62
N ASP A 367 55.26 20.77 -30.58
CA ASP A 367 54.16 20.47 -29.64
C ASP A 367 52.80 20.45 -30.36
N ASN A 368 51.81 19.77 -29.76
CA ASN A 368 50.46 19.67 -30.31
C ASN A 368 49.84 21.06 -30.52
N LEU A 369 49.30 21.32 -31.71
CA LEU A 369 48.75 22.61 -32.12
C LEU A 369 47.35 22.91 -31.54
N LEU A 370 46.70 21.93 -30.90
CA LEU A 370 45.38 22.08 -30.30
C LEU A 370 45.47 22.63 -28.88
N GLU A 371 44.62 23.61 -28.58
CA GLU A 371 44.44 24.17 -27.24
C GLU A 371 43.43 23.36 -26.41
N GLU A 372 43.37 23.58 -25.09
CA GLU A 372 42.40 22.91 -24.21
C GLU A 372 40.94 23.24 -24.59
N ALA A 373 40.72 24.42 -25.19
CA ALA A 373 39.42 24.82 -25.72
C ALA A 373 38.99 23.93 -26.90
N ASP A 374 39.92 23.61 -27.81
CA ASP A 374 39.66 22.74 -28.97
C ASP A 374 39.33 21.32 -28.51
N LEU A 375 40.08 20.78 -27.53
CA LEU A 375 39.77 19.47 -26.93
C LEU A 375 38.42 19.46 -26.22
N ALA A 376 38.01 20.57 -25.61
CA ALA A 376 36.69 20.68 -25.01
C ALA A 376 35.56 20.65 -26.05
N GLU A 377 35.77 21.22 -27.24
CA GLU A 377 34.86 21.17 -28.38
C GLU A 377 34.79 19.76 -28.98
N THR A 378 35.94 19.14 -29.28
CA THR A 378 35.98 17.74 -29.76
C THR A 378 35.29 16.78 -28.79
N ARG A 379 35.52 16.94 -27.48
CA ARG A 379 34.81 16.13 -26.47
C ARG A 379 33.30 16.36 -26.49
N ARG A 380 32.80 17.53 -26.89
CA ARG A 380 31.38 17.82 -27.03
C ARG A 380 30.80 17.12 -28.26
N GLU A 381 31.48 17.25 -29.41
CA GLU A 381 31.10 16.60 -30.67
C GLU A 381 31.02 15.07 -30.50
N LEU A 382 32.05 14.45 -29.89
CA LEU A 382 32.05 13.02 -29.56
C LEU A 382 30.91 12.59 -28.63
N ARG A 383 30.34 13.48 -27.80
CA ARG A 383 29.18 13.12 -26.96
C ARG A 383 27.89 13.06 -27.78
N GLU A 384 27.83 13.78 -28.89
CA GLU A 384 26.63 13.92 -29.73
C GLU A 384 26.66 12.96 -30.92
N ASP A 385 27.83 12.42 -31.25
CA ASP A 385 28.04 11.43 -32.30
C ASP A 385 27.26 10.12 -32.06
N ILE A 386 26.55 9.65 -33.10
CA ILE A 386 25.64 8.50 -33.02
C ILE A 386 26.41 7.19 -32.89
N ASP A 387 27.50 7.01 -33.63
CA ASP A 387 28.27 5.77 -33.65
C ASP A 387 29.06 5.62 -32.34
N VAL A 388 29.60 6.71 -31.81
CA VAL A 388 30.22 6.76 -30.48
C VAL A 388 29.19 6.45 -29.39
N GLN A 389 28.01 7.06 -29.44
CA GLN A 389 26.95 6.76 -28.46
C GLN A 389 26.46 5.31 -28.54
N ALA A 390 26.37 4.73 -29.74
CA ALA A 390 26.01 3.32 -29.92
C ALA A 390 27.05 2.38 -29.30
N ALA A 391 28.34 2.59 -29.58
CA ALA A 391 29.42 1.80 -28.99
C ALA A 391 29.45 1.93 -27.45
N LEU A 392 29.27 3.15 -26.93
CA LEU A 392 29.18 3.39 -25.48
C LEU A 392 27.95 2.74 -24.85
N PHE A 393 26.83 2.64 -25.56
CA PHE A 393 25.63 1.96 -25.09
C PHE A 393 25.81 0.44 -25.05
N ASP A 394 26.52 -0.15 -26.01
CA ASP A 394 26.81 -1.59 -26.02
C ASP A 394 27.78 -1.99 -24.88
N LEU A 395 28.75 -1.12 -24.57
CA LEU A 395 29.71 -1.33 -23.48
C LEU A 395 29.11 -1.06 -22.08
N TRP A 396 28.28 -0.01 -21.98
CA TRP A 396 27.64 0.41 -20.74
C TRP A 396 26.18 0.87 -20.98
N PRO A 397 25.23 -0.08 -21.07
CA PRO A 397 23.85 0.22 -21.41
C PRO A 397 23.14 0.95 -20.28
N VAL A 398 22.14 1.78 -20.62
CA VAL A 398 21.19 2.30 -19.62
C VAL A 398 20.14 1.22 -19.37
N LEU A 399 20.03 0.78 -18.13
CA LEU A 399 19.20 -0.36 -17.76
C LEU A 399 18.03 0.04 -16.89
N THR A 400 16.92 -0.69 -17.06
CA THR A 400 15.78 -0.62 -16.14
C THR A 400 15.70 -1.90 -15.28
N PRO A 401 15.18 -1.83 -14.05
CA PRO A 401 15.02 -3.00 -13.19
C PRO A 401 14.25 -4.14 -13.85
N ARG A 402 13.19 -3.79 -14.60
CA ARG A 402 12.34 -4.75 -15.31
C ARG A 402 13.09 -5.49 -16.41
N GLN A 403 13.97 -4.80 -17.15
CA GLN A 403 14.80 -5.43 -18.18
C GLN A 403 15.82 -6.37 -17.55
N VAL A 404 16.56 -5.91 -16.54
CA VAL A 404 17.59 -6.73 -15.89
C VAL A 404 17.00 -8.01 -15.30
N LEU A 405 15.91 -7.89 -14.54
CA LEU A 405 15.30 -9.06 -13.91
C LEU A 405 14.69 -10.03 -14.94
N ARG A 406 14.07 -9.51 -16.00
CA ARG A 406 13.47 -10.34 -17.04
C ARG A 406 14.53 -11.09 -17.83
N ASP A 407 15.62 -10.42 -18.19
CA ASP A 407 16.75 -11.04 -18.88
C ASP A 407 17.44 -12.09 -18.00
N LEU A 408 17.67 -11.77 -16.72
CA LEU A 408 18.30 -12.68 -15.76
C LEU A 408 17.49 -13.97 -15.57
N LEU A 409 16.16 -13.86 -15.45
CA LEU A 409 15.30 -15.01 -15.22
C LEU A 409 14.92 -15.76 -16.49
N SER A 410 15.29 -15.27 -17.68
CA SER A 410 14.98 -15.95 -18.96
C SER A 410 16.18 -16.58 -19.65
N ASP A 411 17.40 -16.28 -19.20
CA ASP A 411 18.64 -16.75 -19.79
C ASP A 411 19.45 -17.57 -18.77
N ALA A 412 19.65 -18.85 -19.08
CA ALA A 412 20.34 -19.80 -18.21
C ALA A 412 21.83 -19.46 -18.03
N ASP A 413 22.48 -18.93 -19.07
CA ASP A 413 23.90 -18.60 -19.02
C ASP A 413 24.13 -17.34 -18.18
N ARG A 414 23.26 -16.33 -18.34
CA ARG A 414 23.28 -15.13 -17.49
C ARG A 414 23.01 -15.46 -16.02
N LEU A 415 22.03 -16.33 -15.76
CA LEU A 415 21.74 -16.77 -14.41
C LEU A 415 22.90 -17.56 -13.80
N ALA A 416 23.57 -18.41 -14.60
CA ALA A 416 24.74 -19.17 -14.14
C ALA A 416 25.95 -18.26 -13.84
N SER A 417 26.15 -17.19 -14.63
CA SER A 417 27.19 -16.18 -14.40
C SER A 417 26.91 -15.37 -13.12
N ALA A 418 25.66 -14.93 -12.94
CA ALA A 418 25.27 -14.08 -11.82
C ALA A 418 25.06 -14.83 -10.50
N ALA A 419 24.73 -16.12 -10.54
CA ALA A 419 24.40 -16.91 -9.35
C ALA A 419 25.29 -18.17 -9.20
N PRO A 420 26.62 -18.03 -9.14
CA PRO A 420 27.53 -19.18 -9.04
C PRO A 420 27.31 -20.00 -7.75
N GLU A 421 26.85 -19.35 -6.68
CA GLU A 421 26.57 -19.96 -5.37
C GLU A 421 25.29 -20.83 -5.37
N LEU A 422 24.36 -20.60 -6.30
CA LEU A 422 23.13 -21.39 -6.40
C LEU A 422 23.41 -22.73 -7.10
N THR A 423 22.76 -23.79 -6.64
CA THR A 423 22.82 -25.11 -7.28
C THR A 423 22.13 -25.10 -8.65
N GLY A 424 22.45 -26.07 -9.51
CA GLY A 424 21.82 -26.20 -10.83
C GLY A 424 20.29 -26.34 -10.74
N ASP A 425 19.80 -27.07 -9.75
CA ASP A 425 18.36 -27.26 -9.50
C ASP A 425 17.69 -25.96 -9.03
N GLU A 426 18.34 -25.20 -8.14
CA GLU A 426 17.86 -23.88 -7.71
C GLU A 426 17.80 -22.89 -8.88
N ARG A 427 18.81 -22.87 -9.76
CA ARG A 427 18.78 -22.04 -10.96
C ARG A 427 17.65 -22.43 -11.90
N ALA A 428 17.40 -23.72 -12.07
CA ALA A 428 16.29 -24.22 -12.89
C ALA A 428 14.92 -23.76 -12.36
N LEU A 429 14.75 -23.62 -11.04
CA LEU A 429 13.52 -23.09 -10.42
C LEU A 429 13.28 -21.61 -10.71
N LEU A 430 14.33 -20.84 -10.96
CA LEU A 430 14.23 -19.40 -11.25
C LEU A 430 13.95 -19.11 -12.73
N LEU A 431 14.31 -20.04 -13.62
CA LEU A 431 14.15 -19.87 -15.06
C LEU A 431 12.69 -19.85 -15.48
N ARG A 432 12.33 -18.86 -16.31
CA ARG A 432 10.99 -18.66 -16.83
C ARG A 432 10.98 -18.01 -18.21
N GLY A 433 9.81 -17.96 -18.84
CA GLY A 433 9.64 -17.32 -20.13
C GLY A 433 9.88 -15.81 -20.07
N HIS A 434 10.53 -15.25 -21.10
CA HIS A 434 10.81 -13.81 -21.17
C HIS A 434 9.55 -12.93 -21.14
N ARG A 435 8.38 -13.47 -21.52
CA ARG A 435 7.11 -12.73 -21.54
C ARG A 435 6.20 -13.05 -20.34
N ASP A 436 6.70 -13.80 -19.37
CA ASP A 436 5.90 -14.20 -18.23
C ASP A 436 5.51 -12.99 -17.38
N ARG A 437 4.34 -13.11 -16.74
CA ARG A 437 3.79 -12.08 -15.87
C ARG A 437 4.60 -12.01 -14.56
N TRP A 438 4.65 -10.82 -13.96
CA TRP A 438 5.35 -10.61 -12.69
C TRP A 438 4.63 -11.31 -11.55
N THR A 439 5.42 -11.92 -10.67
CA THR A 439 4.97 -12.59 -9.45
C THR A 439 5.25 -11.69 -8.24
N PRO A 440 4.52 -11.82 -7.12
CA PRO A 440 4.76 -10.98 -5.94
C PRO A 440 6.21 -11.04 -5.42
N ALA A 441 6.92 -12.17 -5.54
CA ALA A 441 8.31 -12.29 -5.10
C ALA A 441 9.31 -11.56 -6.01
N ASP A 442 8.91 -11.18 -7.24
CA ASP A 442 9.75 -10.35 -8.13
C ASP A 442 9.82 -8.89 -7.66
N VAL A 443 8.80 -8.40 -6.94
CA VAL A 443 8.69 -6.98 -6.58
C VAL A 443 9.83 -6.50 -5.69
N PRO A 444 10.21 -7.22 -4.60
CA PRO A 444 11.40 -6.88 -3.83
C PRO A 444 12.69 -6.85 -4.65
N LEU A 445 12.84 -7.75 -5.64
CA LEU A 445 14.01 -7.78 -6.51
C LEU A 445 14.05 -6.58 -7.46
N LEU A 446 12.90 -6.18 -8.00
CA LEU A 446 12.76 -4.97 -8.81
C LEU A 446 13.10 -3.70 -8.01
N ASP A 447 12.66 -3.63 -6.75
CA ASP A 447 12.98 -2.52 -5.85
C ASP A 447 14.50 -2.46 -5.60
N GLU A 448 15.14 -3.59 -5.28
CA GLU A 448 16.59 -3.62 -5.06
C GLU A 448 17.38 -3.29 -6.33
N LEU A 449 16.97 -3.80 -7.49
CA LEU A 449 17.59 -3.44 -8.77
C LEU A 449 17.47 -1.96 -9.07
N ALA A 450 16.37 -1.30 -8.68
CA ALA A 450 16.23 0.14 -8.87
C ALA A 450 17.27 0.94 -8.07
N GLU A 451 17.71 0.41 -6.94
CA GLU A 451 18.74 1.02 -6.09
C GLU A 451 20.14 0.76 -6.63
N LEU A 452 20.41 -0.45 -7.13
CA LEU A 452 21.67 -0.80 -7.80
C LEU A 452 21.87 -0.03 -9.11
N LEU A 453 20.79 0.18 -9.86
CA LEU A 453 20.82 0.90 -11.12
C LEU A 453 20.84 2.41 -10.91
N GLY A 454 20.05 2.91 -9.96
CA GLY A 454 19.80 4.33 -9.79
C GLY A 454 18.95 4.90 -10.93
N VAL A 455 18.31 6.04 -10.65
CA VAL A 455 17.56 6.79 -11.67
C VAL A 455 18.49 7.88 -12.18
N ASP A 456 18.85 7.81 -13.46
CA ASP A 456 19.47 8.94 -14.14
C ASP A 456 18.37 9.93 -14.55
N ASP A 457 17.90 10.70 -13.58
CA ASP A 457 16.92 11.77 -13.81
C ASP A 457 17.54 12.96 -14.55
N THR A 458 18.81 12.93 -14.97
CA THR A 458 19.42 14.08 -15.65
C THR A 458 18.65 14.51 -16.89
N LEU A 459 18.07 13.59 -17.66
CA LEU A 459 17.21 13.92 -18.81
C LEU A 459 15.89 14.57 -18.38
N ARG A 460 15.24 14.03 -17.33
CA ARG A 460 14.00 14.59 -16.78
C ARG A 460 14.25 15.95 -16.14
N SER A 461 15.27 16.09 -15.32
CA SER A 461 15.72 17.33 -14.71
C SER A 461 16.11 18.36 -15.75
N ARG A 462 16.78 17.96 -16.86
CA ARG A 462 17.08 18.87 -17.99
C ARG A 462 15.82 19.27 -18.74
N ALA A 463 14.87 18.37 -18.96
CA ALA A 463 13.60 18.69 -19.59
C ALA A 463 12.79 19.67 -18.74
N VAL A 464 12.66 19.41 -17.43
CA VAL A 464 12.01 20.31 -16.46
C VAL A 464 12.73 21.65 -16.36
N ALA A 465 14.07 21.64 -16.35
CA ALA A 465 14.86 22.88 -16.33
C ALA A 465 14.67 23.69 -17.62
N ARG A 466 14.67 23.05 -18.79
CA ARG A 466 14.38 23.71 -20.08
C ARG A 466 12.96 24.26 -20.15
N GLU A 467 11.98 23.50 -19.67
CA GLU A 467 10.60 23.93 -19.60
C GLU A 467 10.45 25.13 -18.65
N ARG A 468 11.15 25.09 -17.51
CA ARG A 468 11.22 26.22 -16.57
C ARG A 468 11.91 27.44 -17.19
N GLU A 469 13.02 27.24 -17.89
CA GLU A 469 13.76 28.30 -18.58
C GLU A 469 12.91 28.95 -19.68
N GLN A 470 12.21 28.15 -20.50
CA GLN A 470 11.24 28.63 -21.48
C GLN A 470 10.07 29.37 -20.82
N ALA A 471 9.59 28.91 -19.67
CA ALA A 471 8.53 29.58 -18.93
C ALA A 471 9.00 30.92 -18.33
N ILE A 472 10.25 31.01 -17.86
CA ILE A 472 10.88 32.25 -17.41
C ILE A 472 11.03 33.21 -18.59
N GLU A 473 11.58 32.77 -19.72
CA GLU A 473 11.76 33.57 -20.93
C GLU A 473 10.42 34.10 -21.46
N TYR A 474 9.38 33.25 -21.45
CA TYR A 474 8.03 33.67 -21.79
C TYR A 474 7.48 34.71 -20.81
N ALA A 475 7.69 34.54 -19.51
CA ALA A 475 7.28 35.50 -18.49
C ALA A 475 8.02 36.83 -18.62
N GLU A 476 9.32 36.81 -18.91
CA GLU A 476 10.13 37.98 -19.21
C GLU A 476 9.57 38.73 -20.44
N GLY A 477 9.30 38.03 -21.54
CA GLY A 477 8.71 38.63 -22.74
C GLY A 477 7.30 39.24 -22.50
N VAL A 478 6.49 38.62 -21.64
CA VAL A 478 5.18 39.18 -21.24
C VAL A 478 5.36 40.45 -20.39
N LEU A 479 6.30 40.46 -19.44
CA LEU A 479 6.60 41.63 -18.62
C LEU A 479 7.16 42.78 -19.47
N GLU A 480 8.00 42.47 -20.48
CA GLU A 480 8.54 43.45 -21.43
C GLU A 480 7.45 44.06 -22.33
N ILE A 481 6.46 43.28 -22.78
CA ILE A 481 5.31 43.79 -23.53
C ILE A 481 4.45 44.73 -22.66
N VAL A 482 4.26 44.39 -21.38
CA VAL A 482 3.55 45.23 -20.40
C VAL A 482 4.32 46.52 -20.13
N GLU A 483 5.65 46.46 -20.07
CA GLU A 483 6.52 47.62 -19.93
C GLU A 483 6.47 48.52 -21.17
N GLY A 484 6.57 47.93 -22.37
CA GLY A 484 6.52 48.63 -23.66
C GLY A 484 5.15 49.20 -24.02
N SER A 485 4.08 48.79 -23.34
CA SER A 485 2.72 49.35 -23.51
C SER A 485 2.38 50.45 -22.50
N ARG A 486 3.35 50.91 -21.68
CA ARG A 486 3.23 52.18 -20.95
C ARG A 486 3.23 53.34 -21.95
N SER A 487 2.05 53.90 -22.22
CA SER A 487 1.94 55.23 -22.80
C SER A 487 2.59 56.23 -21.84
N LEU A 488 3.71 56.81 -22.26
CA LEU A 488 4.37 57.96 -21.62
C LEU A 488 3.50 59.23 -21.81
N ASP A 489 2.33 59.29 -21.17
CA ASP A 489 1.45 60.48 -21.18
C ASP A 489 0.97 60.80 -19.74
N PHE A 490 1.92 60.92 -18.81
CA PHE A 490 1.69 61.57 -17.51
C PHE A 490 2.83 62.54 -17.23
N GLU A 491 2.81 63.69 -17.89
CA GLU A 491 3.44 64.90 -17.37
C GLU A 491 2.47 65.50 -16.33
N ASP A 492 2.66 65.17 -15.05
CA ASP A 492 2.49 66.08 -13.89
C ASP A 492 2.69 65.32 -12.55
N GLU A 493 3.74 65.75 -11.84
CA GLU A 493 4.07 65.70 -10.39
C GLU A 493 3.78 64.46 -9.49
N GLU A 494 4.88 63.88 -8.97
CA GLU A 494 5.11 63.35 -7.60
C GLU A 494 4.37 62.10 -7.06
N GLU A 495 3.99 61.12 -7.88
CA GLU A 495 3.77 59.75 -7.39
C GLU A 495 4.61 58.73 -8.18
N GLU A 496 5.71 58.25 -7.59
CA GLU A 496 6.33 56.97 -8.00
C GLU A 496 5.33 55.84 -7.71
N VAL A 497 4.41 55.60 -8.64
CA VAL A 497 3.48 54.47 -8.57
C VAL A 497 4.27 53.19 -8.77
N LEU A 498 4.60 52.51 -7.64
CA LEU A 498 5.10 51.15 -7.60
C LEU A 498 4.23 50.25 -8.50
N SER A 499 4.83 49.78 -9.59
CA SER A 499 4.20 48.97 -10.62
C SER A 499 4.29 47.48 -10.24
N ALA A 500 3.42 46.63 -10.78
CA ALA A 500 3.42 45.19 -10.49
C ALA A 500 4.76 44.48 -10.84
N ILE A 501 5.54 45.07 -11.75
CA ILE A 501 6.90 44.65 -12.16
C ILE A 501 7.99 44.98 -11.12
N ASP A 502 7.76 45.93 -10.21
CA ASP A 502 8.76 46.32 -9.19
C ASP A 502 8.76 45.35 -7.99
N VAL A 503 7.77 44.45 -7.90
CA VAL A 503 7.55 43.51 -6.78
C VAL A 503 7.58 42.04 -7.22
N VAL A 504 7.46 41.76 -8.52
CA VAL A 504 7.37 40.39 -9.06
C VAL A 504 8.41 40.20 -10.15
N ASP A 505 9.44 39.41 -9.82
CA ASP A 505 10.39 38.89 -10.80
C ASP A 505 9.77 37.75 -11.62
N ALA A 506 10.26 37.51 -12.83
CA ALA A 506 9.78 36.46 -13.75
C ALA A 506 9.81 35.07 -13.08
N SER A 507 10.81 34.83 -12.23
CA SER A 507 10.92 33.63 -11.38
C SER A 507 9.70 33.45 -10.45
N SER A 508 9.24 34.54 -9.82
CA SER A 508 8.09 34.56 -8.91
C SER A 508 6.74 34.49 -9.63
N PHE A 509 6.72 34.70 -10.95
CA PHE A 509 5.54 34.50 -11.80
C PHE A 509 5.36 33.02 -12.16
N VAL A 510 6.48 32.32 -12.43
CA VAL A 510 6.52 30.87 -12.72
C VAL A 510 6.18 30.05 -11.48
N GLU A 511 6.72 30.41 -10.30
CA GLU A 511 6.40 29.72 -9.02
C GLU A 511 4.91 29.79 -8.66
N ARG A 512 4.21 30.85 -9.07
CA ARG A 512 2.75 30.99 -8.86
C ARG A 512 1.90 30.21 -9.86
N HIS A 513 2.49 29.76 -10.98
CA HIS A 513 1.85 28.94 -12.00
C HIS A 513 2.25 27.46 -11.90
N GLU A 514 3.05 27.06 -10.91
CA GLU A 514 3.23 25.65 -10.63
C GLU A 514 1.85 25.03 -10.32
N VAL A 515 1.49 24.02 -11.11
CA VAL A 515 0.26 23.27 -10.92
C VAL A 515 0.32 22.67 -9.52
N ILE A 516 -0.49 23.21 -8.61
CA ILE A 516 -0.69 22.62 -7.28
C ILE A 516 -1.14 21.19 -7.52
N ASP A 517 -0.28 20.23 -7.17
CA ASP A 517 -0.60 18.82 -7.27
C ASP A 517 -1.77 18.51 -6.34
N THR A 518 -2.97 18.35 -6.91
CA THR A 518 -4.21 18.10 -6.17
C THR A 518 -4.34 16.66 -5.70
N ARG A 519 -3.37 15.78 -6.02
CA ARG A 519 -3.37 14.38 -5.61
C ARG A 519 -3.18 14.23 -4.10
N THR A 520 -3.88 13.27 -3.53
CA THR A 520 -3.76 12.90 -2.11
C THR A 520 -2.34 12.39 -1.79
N ALA A 521 -1.97 12.38 -0.51
CA ALA A 521 -0.69 11.79 -0.07
C ALA A 521 -0.57 10.32 -0.50
N ALA A 522 -1.67 9.56 -0.50
CA ALA A 522 -1.71 8.18 -0.93
C ALA A 522 -1.44 8.02 -2.44
N GLU A 523 -2.05 8.87 -3.28
CA GLU A 523 -1.83 8.85 -4.74
C GLU A 523 -0.39 9.24 -5.12
N ARG A 524 0.20 10.22 -4.43
CA ARG A 524 1.61 10.58 -4.61
C ARG A 524 2.53 9.43 -4.16
N ALA A 525 2.23 8.82 -3.02
CA ALA A 525 2.98 7.68 -2.50
C ALA A 525 2.92 6.46 -3.42
N ALA A 526 1.76 6.18 -4.03
CA ALA A 526 1.61 5.08 -4.98
C ALA A 526 2.43 5.28 -6.26
N ALA A 527 2.61 6.52 -6.69
CA ALA A 527 3.36 6.85 -7.90
C ALA A 527 4.88 6.96 -7.67
N ASP A 528 5.32 7.17 -6.42
CA ASP A 528 6.70 7.42 -6.05
C ASP A 528 7.33 6.26 -5.27
N ARG A 529 8.33 5.61 -5.89
CA ARG A 529 9.12 4.56 -5.24
C ARG A 529 9.93 5.10 -4.05
N ASN A 530 10.37 6.35 -4.09
CA ASN A 530 11.19 6.92 -3.03
C ASN A 530 10.35 7.51 -1.90
N TRP A 531 9.02 7.33 -1.95
CA TRP A 531 8.14 7.79 -0.91
C TRP A 531 8.47 7.14 0.44
N VAL A 532 8.61 8.01 1.44
CA VAL A 532 8.89 7.61 2.83
C VAL A 532 7.61 7.73 3.64
N PHE A 533 7.12 6.59 4.12
CA PHE A 533 5.95 6.54 5.00
C PHE A 533 6.31 6.92 6.42
N GLY A 534 5.41 7.67 7.06
CA GLY A 534 5.57 8.05 8.47
C GLY A 534 5.29 6.88 9.41
N HIS A 535 4.43 5.94 8.97
CA HIS A 535 4.12 4.70 9.67
C HIS A 535 3.79 3.58 8.67
N VAL A 536 4.17 2.34 8.97
CA VAL A 536 3.82 1.16 8.17
C VAL A 536 3.13 0.11 9.03
N ILE A 537 1.96 -0.34 8.58
CA ILE A 537 1.23 -1.45 9.16
C ILE A 537 1.34 -2.62 8.21
N VAL A 538 1.72 -3.79 8.72
CA VAL A 538 1.83 -5.03 7.94
C VAL A 538 0.92 -6.05 8.60
N ASP A 539 -0.10 -6.51 7.88
CA ASP A 539 -0.93 -7.63 8.32
C ASP A 539 -0.47 -8.95 7.68
N GLU A 540 -0.71 -10.07 8.37
CA GLU A 540 -0.18 -11.39 8.06
C GLU A 540 1.35 -11.36 7.79
N ALA A 541 2.06 -10.58 8.60
CA ALA A 541 3.46 -10.22 8.37
C ALA A 541 4.41 -11.42 8.41
N GLN A 542 3.98 -12.55 8.97
CA GLN A 542 4.73 -13.80 8.98
C GLN A 542 4.97 -14.36 7.57
N GLU A 543 4.15 -13.98 6.58
CA GLU A 543 4.27 -14.46 5.19
C GLU A 543 5.36 -13.73 4.40
N LEU A 544 5.89 -12.61 4.93
CA LEU A 544 6.88 -11.81 4.21
C LEU A 544 8.26 -12.44 4.24
N SER A 545 8.91 -12.43 3.07
CA SER A 545 10.29 -12.87 2.92
C SER A 545 11.30 -11.82 3.42
N PRO A 546 12.56 -12.22 3.71
CA PRO A 546 13.63 -11.29 4.05
C PRO A 546 13.80 -10.13 3.05
N MET A 547 13.70 -10.40 1.74
CA MET A 547 13.74 -9.35 0.72
C MET A 547 12.54 -8.39 0.79
N ALA A 548 11.34 -8.89 1.10
CA ALA A 548 10.17 -8.03 1.30
C ALA A 548 10.34 -7.11 2.52
N TRP A 549 10.90 -7.62 3.62
CA TRP A 549 11.23 -6.79 4.79
C TRP A 549 12.26 -5.72 4.47
N ARG A 550 13.28 -6.04 3.67
CA ARG A 550 14.27 -5.05 3.22
C ARG A 550 13.62 -3.90 2.44
N LEU A 551 12.69 -4.20 1.53
CA LEU A 551 11.89 -3.19 0.82
C LEU A 551 11.12 -2.32 1.83
N LEU A 552 10.35 -2.90 2.75
CA LEU A 552 9.54 -2.14 3.71
C LEU A 552 10.39 -1.28 4.64
N MET A 553 11.55 -1.79 5.06
CA MET A 553 12.52 -1.06 5.86
C MET A 553 13.09 0.15 5.10
N ARG A 554 13.21 0.10 3.77
CA ARG A 554 13.58 1.26 2.95
C ARG A 554 12.47 2.32 2.92
N ARG A 555 11.21 1.88 2.88
CA ARG A 555 10.03 2.77 2.85
C ARG A 555 9.68 3.37 4.21
N CYS A 556 10.25 2.88 5.30
CA CYS A 556 10.08 3.43 6.65
C CYS A 556 11.42 3.59 7.41
N PRO A 557 12.21 4.62 7.09
CA PRO A 557 13.48 4.92 7.77
C PRO A 557 13.30 5.26 9.25
N SER A 558 12.12 5.81 9.63
CA SER A 558 11.77 6.11 11.04
C SER A 558 11.59 4.86 11.89
N ARG A 559 11.51 3.67 11.28
CA ARG A 559 11.24 2.38 11.93
C ARG A 559 9.93 2.39 12.75
N SER A 560 8.97 3.23 12.36
CA SER A 560 7.65 3.29 12.98
C SER A 560 6.75 2.27 12.30
N MET A 561 6.61 1.10 12.91
CA MET A 561 5.92 -0.04 12.29
C MET A 561 4.98 -0.74 13.28
N THR A 562 3.81 -1.14 12.79
CA THR A 562 2.89 -2.06 13.46
C THR A 562 2.84 -3.35 12.65
N VAL A 563 3.41 -4.41 13.18
CA VAL A 563 3.57 -5.70 12.53
C VAL A 563 2.58 -6.65 13.16
N VAL A 564 1.69 -7.22 12.36
CA VAL A 564 0.54 -7.99 12.84
C VAL A 564 0.60 -9.36 12.21
N GLY A 565 0.47 -10.41 13.01
CA GLY A 565 0.57 -11.76 12.47
C GLY A 565 0.51 -12.86 13.52
N ASP A 566 0.64 -14.08 13.02
CA ASP A 566 0.71 -15.30 13.81
C ASP A 566 1.73 -16.24 13.17
N VAL A 567 2.85 -16.49 13.85
CA VAL A 567 3.90 -17.41 13.36
C VAL A 567 3.40 -18.84 13.17
N ALA A 568 2.29 -19.21 13.84
CA ALA A 568 1.62 -20.49 13.64
C ALA A 568 0.97 -20.63 12.25
N GLN A 569 0.56 -19.50 11.66
CA GLN A 569 -0.20 -19.44 10.41
C GLN A 569 0.70 -19.25 9.17
N THR A 570 2.02 -19.31 9.33
CA THR A 570 2.95 -19.11 8.21
C THR A 570 2.81 -20.22 7.16
N GLY A 571 2.22 -19.88 6.01
CA GLY A 571 2.06 -20.81 4.88
C GLY A 571 3.18 -20.69 3.83
N GLU A 572 3.82 -19.53 3.72
CA GLU A 572 4.92 -19.31 2.77
C GLU A 572 6.23 -19.96 3.23
N LEU A 573 6.96 -20.57 2.28
CA LEU A 573 8.25 -21.22 2.57
C LEU A 573 9.31 -20.23 3.06
N ALA A 574 9.32 -19.01 2.52
CA ALA A 574 10.19 -17.92 2.96
C ALA A 574 9.62 -17.10 4.13
N GLY A 575 8.45 -17.47 4.65
CA GLY A 575 7.85 -16.81 5.79
C GLY A 575 8.63 -17.05 7.09
N THR A 576 8.46 -16.17 8.07
CA THR A 576 9.23 -16.21 9.30
C THR A 576 8.77 -17.31 10.25
N THR A 577 9.71 -17.79 11.06
CA THR A 577 9.46 -18.70 12.19
C THR A 577 9.55 -17.97 13.54
N THR A 578 10.29 -16.87 13.60
CA THR A 578 10.41 -16.00 14.78
C THR A 578 10.52 -14.54 14.37
N TRP A 579 10.02 -13.62 15.20
CA TRP A 579 10.14 -12.18 14.92
C TRP A 579 11.54 -11.63 15.16
N GLU A 580 12.31 -12.26 16.05
CA GLU A 580 13.69 -11.86 16.34
C GLU A 580 14.57 -11.93 15.09
N GLN A 581 14.49 -13.02 14.32
CA GLN A 581 15.20 -13.18 13.05
C GLN A 581 14.89 -12.07 12.03
N VAL A 582 13.66 -11.55 12.04
CA VAL A 582 13.22 -10.49 11.13
C VAL A 582 13.81 -9.15 11.54
N PHE A 583 13.75 -8.80 12.83
CA PHE A 583 14.02 -7.45 13.30
C PHE A 583 15.43 -7.22 13.81
N GLU A 584 16.14 -8.26 14.24
CA GLU A 584 17.51 -8.15 14.73
C GLU A 584 18.45 -7.41 13.74
N PRO A 585 18.42 -7.69 12.42
CA PRO A 585 19.27 -6.99 11.45
C PRO A 585 18.99 -5.49 11.31
N TYR A 586 17.77 -5.03 11.64
CA TYR A 586 17.34 -3.65 11.39
C TYR A 586 17.26 -2.79 12.64
N VAL A 587 16.85 -3.37 13.77
CA VAL A 587 16.60 -2.65 15.03
C VAL A 587 17.19 -3.35 16.25
N ALA A 588 17.93 -4.46 16.09
CA ALA A 588 18.40 -5.30 17.18
C ALA A 588 17.23 -5.65 18.12
N GLN A 589 17.37 -5.45 19.43
CA GLN A 589 16.31 -5.69 20.42
C GLN A 589 15.34 -4.51 20.62
N ARG A 590 15.38 -3.46 19.79
CA ARG A 590 14.54 -2.26 19.95
C ARG A 590 13.16 -2.40 19.29
N TRP A 591 12.51 -3.53 19.54
CA TRP A 591 11.13 -3.81 19.13
C TRP A 591 10.34 -4.33 20.35
N ARG A 592 9.01 -4.24 20.30
CA ARG A 592 8.12 -4.68 21.39
C ARG A 592 7.18 -5.75 20.88
N LEU A 593 6.97 -6.79 21.67
CA LEU A 593 5.96 -7.80 21.44
C LEU A 593 4.75 -7.52 22.33
N ALA A 594 3.58 -7.43 21.72
CA ALA A 594 2.28 -7.43 22.39
C ALA A 594 1.52 -8.68 21.95
N GLU A 595 1.05 -9.47 22.91
CA GLU A 595 0.36 -10.74 22.64
C GLU A 595 -1.14 -10.60 22.92
N LEU A 596 -1.97 -11.03 21.97
CA LEU A 596 -3.41 -11.16 22.14
C LEU A 596 -3.74 -12.62 22.46
N THR A 597 -4.16 -12.89 23.69
CA THR A 597 -4.20 -14.26 24.23
C THR A 597 -5.60 -14.88 24.19
N VAL A 598 -6.63 -14.04 24.08
CA VAL A 598 -8.02 -14.44 24.19
C VAL A 598 -8.72 -14.42 22.83
N ASN A 599 -9.20 -15.59 22.41
CA ASN A 599 -10.00 -15.73 21.20
C ASN A 599 -11.48 -15.61 21.56
N TYR A 600 -12.15 -14.63 20.99
CA TYR A 600 -13.59 -14.45 21.14
C TYR A 600 -14.35 -14.78 19.85
N ARG A 601 -13.71 -14.74 18.66
CA ARG A 601 -14.38 -14.92 17.35
C ARG A 601 -14.47 -16.35 16.85
N THR A 602 -13.59 -17.27 17.22
CA THR A 602 -13.67 -18.68 16.80
C THR A 602 -14.19 -19.55 17.96
N PRO A 603 -15.25 -20.35 17.78
CA PRO A 603 -15.83 -21.15 18.86
C PRO A 603 -14.83 -22.15 19.45
N ALA A 604 -15.01 -22.52 20.71
CA ALA A 604 -14.18 -23.50 21.41
C ALA A 604 -14.20 -24.88 20.73
N GLU A 605 -15.33 -25.27 20.15
CA GLU A 605 -15.53 -26.53 19.44
C GLU A 605 -14.63 -26.61 18.19
N VAL A 606 -14.61 -25.53 17.40
CA VAL A 606 -13.72 -25.39 16.23
C VAL A 606 -12.25 -25.32 16.66
N MET A 607 -11.95 -24.57 17.71
CA MET A 607 -10.57 -24.45 18.20
C MET A 607 -10.00 -25.74 18.79
N ALA A 608 -10.84 -26.64 19.31
CA ALA A 608 -10.39 -27.95 19.76
C ALA A 608 -9.80 -28.76 18.59
N VAL A 609 -10.49 -28.77 17.44
CA VAL A 609 -10.00 -29.40 16.20
C VAL A 609 -8.73 -28.69 15.72
N ALA A 610 -8.73 -27.36 15.72
CA ALA A 610 -7.57 -26.58 15.27
C ALA A 610 -6.34 -26.78 16.18
N ALA A 611 -6.53 -27.03 17.49
CA ALA A 611 -5.44 -27.28 18.43
C ALA A 611 -4.69 -28.59 18.11
N ASP A 612 -5.40 -29.63 17.66
CA ASP A 612 -4.77 -30.88 17.21
C ASP A 612 -3.92 -30.67 15.95
N VAL A 613 -4.40 -29.85 15.02
CA VAL A 613 -3.61 -29.46 13.83
C VAL A 613 -2.39 -28.63 14.25
N LEU A 614 -2.57 -27.65 15.15
CA LEU A 614 -1.49 -26.78 15.63
C LEU A 614 -0.38 -27.57 16.33
N ALA A 615 -0.75 -28.53 17.19
CA ALA A 615 0.20 -29.39 17.88
C ALA A 615 1.04 -30.25 16.91
N ALA A 616 0.50 -30.57 15.73
CA ALA A 616 1.23 -31.27 14.68
C ALA A 616 2.14 -30.33 13.86
N VAL A 617 1.80 -29.04 13.77
CA VAL A 617 2.65 -28.01 13.14
C VAL A 617 3.86 -27.72 14.02
N ASP A 618 3.62 -27.32 15.26
CA ASP A 618 4.67 -27.06 16.25
C ASP A 618 4.11 -27.23 17.67
N PRO A 619 4.57 -28.26 18.43
CA PRO A 619 4.12 -28.51 19.80
C PRO A 619 4.42 -27.39 20.81
N SER A 620 5.32 -26.46 20.50
CA SER A 620 5.66 -25.33 21.37
C SER A 620 4.61 -24.22 21.34
N LEU A 621 3.79 -24.17 20.29
CA LEU A 621 2.75 -23.15 20.11
C LEU A 621 1.53 -23.46 20.98
N GLN A 622 0.98 -22.43 21.61
CA GLN A 622 -0.21 -22.53 22.45
C GLN A 622 -1.41 -21.95 21.70
N PRO A 623 -2.52 -22.69 21.55
CA PRO A 623 -3.73 -22.14 20.96
C PRO A 623 -4.31 -21.04 21.88
N PRO A 624 -4.90 -19.97 21.30
CA PRO A 624 -5.54 -18.93 22.08
C PRO A 624 -6.73 -19.49 22.87
N ARG A 625 -7.03 -18.89 24.03
CA ARG A 625 -8.13 -19.38 24.86
C ARG A 625 -9.47 -18.91 24.28
N SER A 626 -10.25 -19.85 23.73
CA SER A 626 -11.62 -19.58 23.30
C SER A 626 -12.55 -19.33 24.48
N VAL A 627 -13.31 -18.23 24.41
CA VAL A 627 -14.28 -17.85 25.44
C VAL A 627 -15.73 -18.01 24.99
N ARG A 628 -15.94 -18.39 23.73
CA ARG A 628 -17.24 -18.58 23.10
C ARG A 628 -17.46 -20.04 22.73
N THR A 629 -18.69 -20.52 22.90
CA THR A 629 -19.17 -21.83 22.43
C THR A 629 -20.33 -21.60 21.45
N ALA A 630 -20.31 -22.28 20.31
CA ALA A 630 -21.40 -22.19 19.32
C ALA A 630 -22.53 -23.19 19.60
N GLY A 631 -22.26 -24.26 20.35
CA GLY A 631 -23.20 -25.37 20.56
C GLY A 631 -23.45 -26.21 19.30
N VAL A 632 -22.62 -26.03 18.27
CA VAL A 632 -22.62 -26.80 17.02
C VAL A 632 -21.27 -27.51 16.94
N GLU A 633 -21.31 -28.84 16.95
CA GLU A 633 -20.10 -29.64 16.84
C GLU A 633 -19.62 -29.66 15.37
N PRO A 634 -18.30 -29.48 15.13
CA PRO A 634 -17.70 -29.72 13.83
C PRO A 634 -17.96 -31.13 13.33
N TRP A 635 -18.14 -31.30 12.02
CA TRP A 635 -18.46 -32.59 11.43
C TRP A 635 -17.61 -32.89 10.19
N ALA A 636 -17.39 -34.17 9.89
CA ALA A 636 -16.81 -34.62 8.63
C ALA A 636 -17.74 -35.62 7.93
N ALA A 637 -17.80 -35.55 6.60
CA ALA A 637 -18.56 -36.50 5.78
C ALA A 637 -17.71 -37.04 4.63
N ARG A 638 -17.67 -38.38 4.53
CA ARG A 638 -17.02 -39.09 3.43
C ARG A 638 -17.93 -39.14 2.22
N VAL A 639 -17.44 -38.66 1.08
CA VAL A 639 -18.16 -38.59 -0.19
C VAL A 639 -17.54 -39.54 -1.21
N ARG A 640 -18.35 -40.03 -2.17
CA ARG A 640 -17.82 -40.80 -3.30
C ARG A 640 -17.09 -39.83 -4.26
N PRO A 641 -15.93 -40.19 -4.84
CA PRO A 641 -15.17 -39.31 -5.73
C PRO A 641 -15.98 -38.68 -6.87
N GLY A 642 -16.89 -39.44 -7.49
CA GLY A 642 -17.75 -38.95 -8.57
C GLY A 642 -18.99 -38.15 -8.13
N ALA A 643 -19.19 -37.96 -6.83
CA ALA A 643 -20.34 -37.24 -6.26
C ALA A 643 -19.92 -36.01 -5.43
N LEU A 644 -18.62 -35.67 -5.43
CA LEU A 644 -18.08 -34.58 -4.58
C LEU A 644 -18.79 -33.25 -4.83
N ALA A 645 -18.96 -32.87 -6.09
CA ALA A 645 -19.58 -31.58 -6.43
C ALA A 645 -21.08 -31.54 -6.12
N GLU A 646 -21.82 -32.63 -6.38
CA GLU A 646 -23.24 -32.75 -6.03
C GLU A 646 -23.46 -32.64 -4.52
N GLU A 647 -22.64 -33.35 -3.73
CA GLU A 647 -22.69 -33.30 -2.27
C GLU A 647 -22.24 -31.94 -1.73
N LEU A 648 -21.22 -31.32 -2.33
CA LEU A 648 -20.78 -29.97 -1.98
C LEU A 648 -21.92 -28.97 -2.17
N ILE A 649 -22.59 -28.97 -3.32
CA ILE A 649 -23.73 -28.08 -3.61
C ILE A 649 -24.85 -28.30 -2.58
N THR A 650 -25.14 -29.56 -2.25
CA THR A 650 -26.18 -29.92 -1.28
C THR A 650 -25.83 -29.41 0.12
N THR A 651 -24.58 -29.60 0.53
CA THR A 651 -24.04 -29.13 1.81
C THR A 651 -24.07 -27.61 1.88
N VAL A 652 -23.56 -26.91 0.85
CA VAL A 652 -23.53 -25.44 0.80
C VAL A 652 -24.93 -24.86 0.95
N ARG A 653 -25.94 -25.42 0.27
CA ARG A 653 -27.34 -24.97 0.42
C ARG A 653 -27.87 -25.17 1.83
N ARG A 654 -27.56 -26.30 2.46
CA ARG A 654 -27.96 -26.58 3.85
C ARG A 654 -27.32 -25.56 4.79
N GLU A 655 -26.00 -25.41 4.74
CA GLU A 655 -25.26 -24.47 5.60
C GLU A 655 -25.74 -23.03 5.38
N ALA A 656 -25.92 -22.59 4.12
CA ALA A 656 -26.44 -21.26 3.79
C ALA A 656 -27.84 -21.02 4.40
N SER A 657 -28.71 -22.03 4.41
CA SER A 657 -30.02 -21.92 5.03
C SER A 657 -29.97 -21.85 6.56
N GLU A 658 -28.99 -22.51 7.20
CA GLU A 658 -28.83 -22.52 8.66
C GLU A 658 -28.18 -21.25 9.21
N VAL A 659 -27.31 -20.61 8.43
CA VAL A 659 -26.69 -19.33 8.80
C VAL A 659 -27.59 -18.12 8.54
N GLY A 660 -28.63 -18.25 7.71
CA GLY A 660 -29.53 -17.14 7.38
C GLY A 660 -28.77 -16.05 6.63
N ASP A 661 -28.77 -14.81 7.14
CA ASP A 661 -28.03 -13.70 6.53
C ASP A 661 -26.49 -13.79 6.70
N GLY A 662 -25.99 -14.83 7.38
CA GLY A 662 -24.56 -15.10 7.55
C GLY A 662 -23.87 -15.62 6.28
N ARG A 663 -22.54 -15.66 6.31
CA ARG A 663 -21.69 -16.04 5.17
C ARG A 663 -21.15 -17.47 5.27
N VAL A 664 -21.09 -18.14 4.13
CA VAL A 664 -20.53 -19.50 3.98
C VAL A 664 -19.28 -19.44 3.12
N GLY A 665 -18.15 -19.80 3.72
CA GLY A 665 -16.87 -19.95 3.02
C GLY A 665 -16.64 -21.40 2.59
N VAL A 666 -16.42 -21.64 1.31
CA VAL A 666 -16.07 -22.96 0.77
C VAL A 666 -14.58 -22.96 0.45
N LEU A 667 -13.79 -23.68 1.24
CA LEU A 667 -12.34 -23.74 1.08
C LEU A 667 -11.92 -25.00 0.35
N VAL A 668 -11.33 -24.83 -0.83
CA VAL A 668 -10.94 -25.93 -1.72
C VAL A 668 -9.43 -25.92 -2.00
N PRO A 669 -8.85 -27.07 -2.39
CA PRO A 669 -7.50 -27.12 -2.95
C PRO A 669 -7.42 -26.31 -4.25
N ALA A 670 -6.26 -25.72 -4.54
CA ALA A 670 -6.08 -24.85 -5.69
C ALA A 670 -6.35 -25.58 -7.01
N GLY A 671 -5.97 -26.86 -7.09
CA GLY A 671 -6.22 -27.69 -8.28
C GLY A 671 -7.70 -27.98 -8.54
N LEU A 672 -8.60 -27.74 -7.59
CA LEU A 672 -10.04 -28.02 -7.72
C LEU A 672 -10.91 -26.76 -7.87
N GLU A 673 -10.38 -25.57 -7.59
CA GLU A 673 -11.11 -24.29 -7.60
C GLU A 673 -11.89 -24.07 -8.90
N GLU A 674 -11.23 -24.20 -10.06
CA GLU A 674 -11.86 -23.93 -11.34
C GLU A 674 -12.97 -24.94 -11.70
N SER A 675 -12.81 -26.20 -11.28
CA SER A 675 -13.76 -27.27 -11.57
C SER A 675 -15.00 -27.18 -10.67
N LEU A 676 -14.80 -27.15 -9.36
CA LEU A 676 -15.88 -27.05 -8.37
C LEU A 676 -16.55 -25.68 -8.43
N GLY A 677 -15.80 -24.62 -8.71
CA GLY A 677 -16.31 -23.28 -8.92
C GLY A 677 -17.32 -23.21 -10.06
N ARG A 678 -17.01 -23.82 -11.21
CA ARG A 678 -17.95 -23.88 -12.35
C ARG A 678 -19.24 -24.62 -12.01
N GLU A 679 -19.14 -25.76 -11.33
CA GLU A 679 -20.31 -26.55 -10.93
C GLU A 679 -21.16 -25.82 -9.89
N LEU A 680 -20.51 -25.15 -8.92
CA LEU A 680 -21.18 -24.37 -7.89
C LEU A 680 -21.94 -23.19 -8.49
N THR A 681 -21.31 -22.38 -9.36
CA THR A 681 -21.96 -21.23 -10.01
C THR A 681 -23.09 -21.66 -10.95
N ALA A 682 -22.97 -22.83 -11.60
CA ALA A 682 -24.06 -23.39 -12.41
C ALA A 682 -25.31 -23.75 -11.58
N ALA A 683 -25.10 -24.21 -10.34
CA ALA A 683 -26.17 -24.62 -9.44
C ALA A 683 -26.68 -23.49 -8.51
N ILE A 684 -25.83 -22.49 -8.24
CA ILE A 684 -26.06 -21.34 -7.36
C ILE A 684 -25.44 -20.11 -8.04
N PRO A 685 -26.20 -19.40 -8.91
CA PRO A 685 -25.69 -18.24 -9.65
C PRO A 685 -25.19 -17.08 -8.78
N GLU A 686 -25.65 -17.01 -7.52
CA GLU A 686 -25.27 -15.99 -6.54
C GLU A 686 -23.97 -16.33 -5.80
N ALA A 687 -23.34 -17.48 -6.04
CA ALA A 687 -22.06 -17.82 -5.44
C ALA A 687 -20.91 -17.04 -6.08
N ALA A 688 -20.04 -16.44 -5.26
CA ALA A 688 -18.85 -15.74 -5.72
C ALA A 688 -17.66 -16.70 -5.85
N VAL A 689 -17.02 -16.69 -7.03
CA VAL A 689 -15.92 -17.59 -7.40
C VAL A 689 -14.92 -16.84 -8.27
N GLY A 690 -13.64 -17.20 -8.16
CA GLY A 690 -12.57 -16.76 -9.06
C GLY A 690 -11.43 -16.07 -8.31
N GLU A 691 -10.52 -15.45 -9.05
CA GLU A 691 -9.30 -14.84 -8.50
C GLU A 691 -9.60 -13.75 -7.45
N GLN A 692 -10.69 -13.01 -7.65
CA GLN A 692 -11.13 -11.91 -6.78
C GLN A 692 -12.65 -11.97 -6.57
N PRO A 693 -13.15 -12.88 -5.73
CA PRO A 693 -14.58 -13.02 -5.52
C PRO A 693 -15.12 -11.82 -4.74
N ASP A 694 -16.41 -11.52 -4.95
CA ASP A 694 -17.13 -10.52 -4.18
C ASP A 694 -17.52 -11.11 -2.81
N LEU A 695 -16.97 -10.52 -1.75
CA LEU A 695 -17.17 -10.96 -0.37
C LEU A 695 -18.51 -10.51 0.23
N LEU A 696 -19.28 -9.72 -0.52
CA LEU A 696 -20.64 -9.34 -0.16
C LEU A 696 -21.64 -10.47 -0.42
N ASN A 697 -21.27 -11.44 -1.26
CA ASN A 697 -22.10 -12.59 -1.54
C ASN A 697 -22.15 -13.51 -0.31
N GLN A 698 -23.29 -14.15 -0.11
CA GLN A 698 -23.52 -15.06 1.00
C GLN A 698 -22.60 -16.29 0.91
N ILE A 699 -22.40 -16.82 -0.30
CA ILE A 699 -21.60 -18.02 -0.57
C ILE A 699 -20.37 -17.60 -1.35
N VAL A 700 -19.19 -17.94 -0.83
CA VAL A 700 -17.91 -17.60 -1.44
C VAL A 700 -17.01 -18.83 -1.48
N LEU A 701 -16.58 -19.22 -2.68
CA LEU A 701 -15.60 -20.31 -2.86
C LEU A 701 -14.20 -19.71 -3.03
N LEU A 702 -13.25 -20.25 -2.27
CA LEU A 702 -11.90 -19.71 -2.12
C LEU A 702 -10.88 -20.85 -2.00
N THR A 703 -9.66 -20.58 -2.41
CA THR A 703 -8.48 -21.31 -1.94
C THR A 703 -8.11 -20.85 -0.52
N VAL A 704 -7.33 -21.67 0.19
CA VAL A 704 -6.82 -21.29 1.53
C VAL A 704 -6.04 -19.97 1.49
N ARG A 705 -5.26 -19.74 0.43
CA ARG A 705 -4.48 -18.52 0.23
C ARG A 705 -5.36 -17.27 0.13
N GLN A 706 -6.48 -17.35 -0.59
CA GLN A 706 -7.42 -16.23 -0.71
C GLN A 706 -8.20 -15.98 0.59
N ALA A 707 -8.43 -17.03 1.39
CA ALA A 707 -9.14 -16.95 2.66
C ALA A 707 -8.32 -16.34 3.82
N LYS A 708 -7.01 -16.15 3.66
CA LYS A 708 -6.15 -15.50 4.68
C LYS A 708 -6.66 -14.10 5.01
N GLY A 709 -6.68 -13.75 6.29
CA GLY A 709 -7.25 -12.51 6.80
C GLY A 709 -8.78 -12.40 6.75
N LEU A 710 -9.52 -13.42 6.26
CA LEU A 710 -10.99 -13.41 6.19
C LEU A 710 -11.61 -14.30 7.27
N GLU A 711 -12.90 -14.12 7.53
CA GLU A 711 -13.70 -14.90 8.49
C GLU A 711 -15.10 -15.14 7.91
N PHE A 712 -15.68 -16.32 8.16
CA PHE A 712 -17.00 -16.74 7.69
C PHE A 712 -17.81 -17.37 8.82
N ASP A 713 -19.14 -17.24 8.79
CA ASP A 713 -20.00 -17.86 9.79
C ASP A 713 -19.92 -19.39 9.72
N SER A 714 -20.11 -19.98 8.55
CA SER A 714 -19.86 -21.41 8.32
C SER A 714 -18.73 -21.61 7.32
N VAL A 715 -17.84 -22.56 7.59
CA VAL A 715 -16.77 -22.96 6.65
C VAL A 715 -16.90 -24.42 6.30
N ILE A 716 -16.87 -24.71 5.00
CA ILE A 716 -16.79 -26.06 4.46
C ILE A 716 -15.38 -26.25 3.88
N VAL A 717 -14.59 -27.13 4.49
CA VAL A 717 -13.26 -27.51 3.99
C VAL A 717 -13.40 -28.76 3.13
N VAL A 718 -12.95 -28.67 1.87
CA VAL A 718 -13.06 -29.75 0.89
C VAL A 718 -11.69 -30.38 0.66
N GLU A 719 -11.62 -31.72 0.67
CA GLU A 719 -10.41 -32.50 0.42
C GLU A 719 -9.19 -32.03 1.24
N PRO A 720 -9.26 -32.03 2.59
CA PRO A 720 -8.20 -31.49 3.45
C PRO A 720 -6.84 -32.19 3.26
N ASP A 721 -6.81 -33.46 2.87
CA ASP A 721 -5.57 -34.19 2.55
C ASP A 721 -4.86 -33.60 1.32
N ARG A 722 -5.63 -33.16 0.30
CA ARG A 722 -5.07 -32.48 -0.87
C ARG A 722 -4.55 -31.09 -0.53
N ILE A 723 -5.24 -30.35 0.36
CA ILE A 723 -4.75 -29.06 0.86
C ILE A 723 -3.37 -29.25 1.52
N VAL A 724 -3.22 -30.29 2.34
CA VAL A 724 -1.94 -30.59 3.00
C VAL A 724 -0.87 -31.01 1.98
N ALA A 725 -1.24 -31.75 0.93
CA ALA A 725 -0.30 -32.25 -0.07
C ALA A 725 0.16 -31.19 -1.10
N GLU A 726 -0.67 -30.19 -1.39
CA GLU A 726 -0.38 -29.12 -2.38
C GLU A 726 0.66 -28.11 -1.87
N SER A 727 0.88 -28.03 -0.56
CA SER A 727 1.74 -27.02 0.07
C SER A 727 2.84 -27.65 0.93
N PRO A 728 4.10 -27.18 0.83
CA PRO A 728 5.18 -27.60 1.71
C PRO A 728 4.90 -27.36 3.21
N ARG A 729 4.08 -26.35 3.54
CA ARG A 729 3.56 -26.09 4.88
C ARG A 729 2.06 -26.38 4.97
N GLY A 730 1.62 -27.44 4.31
CA GLY A 730 0.20 -27.75 4.16
C GLY A 730 -0.57 -27.97 5.47
N LEU A 731 0.08 -28.35 6.57
CA LEU A 731 -0.56 -28.38 7.89
C LEU A 731 -0.90 -26.98 8.43
N SER A 732 -0.06 -25.98 8.16
CA SER A 732 -0.34 -24.58 8.49
C SER A 732 -1.48 -24.04 7.64
N ASP A 733 -1.53 -24.41 6.35
CA ASP A 733 -2.66 -24.06 5.48
C ASP A 733 -3.96 -24.73 5.94
N LEU A 734 -3.90 -25.98 6.39
CA LEU A 734 -5.06 -26.65 7.01
C LEU A 734 -5.50 -25.96 8.30
N TYR A 735 -4.55 -25.56 9.16
CA TYR A 735 -4.83 -24.79 10.37
C TYR A 735 -5.51 -23.47 10.05
N VAL A 736 -5.04 -22.74 9.04
CA VAL A 736 -5.70 -21.55 8.52
C VAL A 736 -7.11 -21.89 8.07
N ALA A 737 -7.31 -22.93 7.25
CA ALA A 737 -8.62 -23.28 6.70
C ALA A 737 -9.68 -23.55 7.79
N VAL A 738 -9.34 -24.36 8.80
CA VAL A 738 -10.28 -24.71 9.86
C VAL A 738 -10.58 -23.56 10.83
N THR A 739 -9.69 -22.58 10.93
CA THR A 739 -9.82 -21.44 11.86
C THR A 739 -10.58 -20.25 11.29
N ARG A 740 -11.00 -20.29 10.02
CA ARG A 740 -11.82 -19.22 9.39
C ARG A 740 -13.30 -19.25 9.80
N ALA A 741 -13.74 -20.30 10.49
CA ALA A 741 -15.13 -20.46 10.93
C ALA A 741 -15.43 -19.69 12.23
N THR A 742 -16.51 -18.92 12.24
CA THR A 742 -17.02 -18.20 13.42
C THR A 742 -18.32 -18.79 13.95
N ARG A 743 -18.86 -19.87 13.38
CA ARG A 743 -20.03 -20.58 13.93
C ARG A 743 -19.97 -22.08 13.68
N GLY A 744 -19.81 -22.51 12.43
CA GLY A 744 -19.83 -23.93 12.04
C GLY A 744 -18.63 -24.34 11.18
N LEU A 745 -18.15 -25.56 11.36
CA LEU A 745 -17.10 -26.17 10.54
C LEU A 745 -17.57 -27.52 10.02
N GLY A 746 -17.57 -27.67 8.69
CA GLY A 746 -17.84 -28.92 8.00
C GLY A 746 -16.64 -29.35 7.15
N VAL A 747 -16.42 -30.66 7.04
CA VAL A 747 -15.35 -31.24 6.20
C VAL A 747 -15.94 -32.23 5.21
N LEU A 748 -15.67 -32.06 3.93
CA LEU A 748 -16.01 -33.02 2.87
C LEU A 748 -14.73 -33.65 2.32
N HIS A 749 -14.69 -34.98 2.29
CA HIS A 749 -13.49 -35.71 1.85
C HIS A 749 -13.86 -36.98 1.08
N THR A 750 -13.12 -37.31 0.02
CA THR A 750 -13.29 -38.58 -0.70
C THR A 750 -12.25 -39.63 -0.30
N ALA A 751 -11.02 -39.17 -0.05
CA ALA A 751 -9.95 -39.95 0.56
C ALA A 751 -10.12 -40.08 2.09
N ASP A 752 -9.21 -40.77 2.77
CA ASP A 752 -9.22 -40.81 4.23
C ASP A 752 -8.83 -39.43 4.80
N LEU A 753 -9.34 -39.09 6.00
CA LEU A 753 -9.00 -37.81 6.64
C LEU A 753 -7.52 -37.78 7.06
N PRO A 754 -6.88 -36.61 7.04
CA PRO A 754 -5.59 -36.42 7.70
C PRO A 754 -5.70 -36.84 9.17
N LYS A 755 -4.66 -37.47 9.71
CA LYS A 755 -4.67 -37.99 11.10
C LYS A 755 -5.04 -36.93 12.14
N VAL A 756 -4.68 -35.67 11.87
CA VAL A 756 -4.96 -34.51 12.73
C VAL A 756 -6.45 -34.13 12.77
N LEU A 757 -7.28 -34.63 11.85
CA LEU A 757 -8.73 -34.42 11.82
C LEU A 757 -9.54 -35.67 12.20
N ASN A 758 -8.89 -36.73 12.70
CA ASN A 758 -9.59 -37.96 13.08
C ASN A 758 -10.64 -37.77 14.18
N ALA A 759 -10.54 -36.71 14.97
CA ALA A 759 -11.54 -36.36 15.98
C ALA A 759 -12.93 -36.05 15.36
N LEU A 760 -12.98 -35.76 14.05
CA LEU A 760 -14.22 -35.47 13.31
C LEU A 760 -14.88 -36.72 12.69
N ALA A 761 -14.19 -37.87 12.71
CA ALA A 761 -14.55 -39.07 11.96
C ALA A 761 -15.58 -39.98 12.67
#